data_AF-A0A927V1U0-F1
#
_entry.id   AF-A0A927V1U0-F1
#
_cell.length_a   1.000
_cell.length_b   1.000
_cell.length_c   1.000
_cell.angle_alpha   90.00
_cell.angle_beta   90.00
_cell.angle_gamma   90.00
#
_symmetry.space_group_name_H-M   'P 1'
#
loop_
_entity.id
_entity.type
_entity.pdbx_description
1 polymer ?
#
loop_
_entity_poly.entity_id
_entity_poly.type
_entity_poly.pdbx_seq_one_letter_code
_entity_poly.pdbx_strand_id
1 'polypeptide(L)'
;MNLTGAKDFSLGEVTLLDEYCVNAFEKEVEYLLSFDADRLLAGFRDTAGVDMRGKTRYPGWENSLIGGHTIGHYITACVHAYQSANITEEDKAQLLAMITALIDGLKECQDAVGTGYIFGATIRNKMNIEQQFDNVEKNMTNITTQAWVPWYTMHKIFEGLVSVANMTDEGSAAVAATAKEVVSKLGDWVYTRTSRWSEATQRTVLSIEYGGMNDCMYDVYLITGKEEHAKAAHSFDQVALFDKVYKAESGENALNNLHANTTIPKFLGALKRYVVTGEQAYFDYAAKFWDMVVSDHTYITGGNSEWEHFGQDRVLDKERTNCNCETCNSYNMLKLTKLLFMITGDVKYADWYENTFLNSILSSQNPETGMTTYFQPMASGYFKVYGEEFTKFWCCTGSGMENFTKLGESFYFHKDNTLIVNQYIASVLNWTDKGIVVTQKTDIPMTDKAEFTIQGNFDGTILLRLPDWLSGDATVTVNGADYNYAVTGVGEGTNGYAVVNGPFVDGTVITITLPMEVVAYNLPDGDNTYAFKYGPVVLSALLGNTDMNRSTTGVDVTIPAERLFEEKYLTDGNDTIVVMTDTVDEFMANINTYMVRDENSDTLKFKLTNVADANLTYVTHYTQYTERYGLYFKFSDDHSLMDSAAVIDGKKDARLEALKLDTVQPGYGQYENDALHNMTENGTGSTGSTENGTLRFANAGGSFSYRMIVDKNGTDLLATFDAADDGKTLKITAGGKTVFQGTLGSGKTSGYYEMVIPVPTEVLAEATSLDVDGVAKDVITFTFEGVNSSQSAALCEFLYTVEALSTDSTFTEISADTGALYYSESKGRYLLKVAEDTKEVNVTLGIASPYGYITVDGNAIDESKSVKFAVSDGIYTGYELNVYAADHQTVSSYDFVIQKVVAEDDNQPADEKLVYFVDCGDHGTGTVSDGDSFGTHNSVTEQLYGVDAGTGYKWGLVDDPEDQYNGSALSAGLYTANTWCYEFNSLKDGIAKVNTNRYTKNQFETNIPRHLDYSFELEDGTYIVEIGFTDPWGCSRNPSIYAYKDAANEQLLVKNFDVLDEIATGRATVTGGKLDLNIRTADKAINITHIVITAEETGAAVADYIYLSGEEPAVPKKEDKGDATDATTGNVPEESTTAAEPDADVSGKDVTGDNKKPGLIVGIAVAVAAVVAGIGAIIFKKRK
;
A
#
# COMPACT_ATOMS: atom_id res chain seq x y z
N MET A 1 -28.74 33.27 -0.79
CA MET A 1 -29.28 33.42 0.59
C MET A 1 -28.10 33.59 1.54
N ASN A 2 -28.25 34.34 2.65
CA ASN A 2 -27.20 34.46 3.66
C ASN A 2 -27.56 33.57 4.86
N LEU A 3 -26.72 32.59 5.19
CA LEU A 3 -27.00 31.60 6.25
C LEU A 3 -26.28 31.91 7.59
N THR A 4 -25.42 32.92 7.61
CA THR A 4 -24.72 33.47 8.80
C THR A 4 -25.68 33.65 10.00
N GLY A 5 -25.37 33.06 11.15
CA GLY A 5 -26.25 33.07 12.33
C GLY A 5 -27.41 32.05 12.26
N ALA A 6 -27.22 30.92 11.56
CA ALA A 6 -28.13 29.78 11.61
C ALA A 6 -28.12 29.12 13.00
N LYS A 7 -29.23 28.45 13.35
CA LYS A 7 -29.38 27.72 14.61
C LYS A 7 -29.61 26.24 14.34
N ASP A 8 -28.95 25.38 15.11
CA ASP A 8 -29.30 23.96 15.18
C ASP A 8 -30.62 23.79 15.94
N PHE A 9 -31.29 22.65 15.74
CA PHE A 9 -32.46 22.27 16.52
C PHE A 9 -32.06 21.63 17.86
N SER A 10 -33.01 21.50 18.78
CA SER A 10 -32.78 20.74 20.02
C SER A 10 -32.91 19.22 19.77
N LEU A 11 -32.23 18.41 20.58
CA LEU A 11 -32.31 16.95 20.50
C LEU A 11 -33.75 16.42 20.72
N GLY A 12 -34.62 17.20 21.35
CA GLY A 12 -36.04 16.88 21.56
C GLY A 12 -36.94 17.20 20.36
N GLU A 13 -36.41 17.86 19.33
CA GLU A 13 -37.12 18.16 18.08
C GLU A 13 -36.73 17.22 16.93
N VAL A 14 -35.67 16.41 17.07
CA VAL A 14 -35.16 15.50 16.04
C VAL A 14 -35.23 14.05 16.53
N THR A 15 -36.19 13.27 16.04
CA THR A 15 -36.27 11.83 16.27
C THR A 15 -35.47 11.07 15.21
N LEU A 16 -34.52 10.25 15.62
CA LEU A 16 -33.80 9.31 14.76
C LEU A 16 -34.73 8.19 14.31
N LEU A 17 -34.67 7.83 13.03
CA LEU A 17 -35.33 6.66 12.44
C LEU A 17 -34.34 5.68 11.78
N ASP A 18 -33.09 6.08 11.54
CA ASP A 18 -32.03 5.19 11.04
C ASP A 18 -31.70 4.11 12.06
N GLU A 19 -31.79 2.85 11.66
CA GLU A 19 -31.68 1.71 12.59
C GLU A 19 -30.31 1.61 13.27
N TYR A 20 -29.23 2.01 12.58
CA TYR A 20 -27.88 2.02 13.16
C TYR A 20 -27.73 3.12 14.21
N CYS A 21 -28.20 4.34 13.90
CA CYS A 21 -28.18 5.47 14.83
C CYS A 21 -29.11 5.24 16.04
N VAL A 22 -30.27 4.61 15.85
CA VAL A 22 -31.19 4.24 16.95
C VAL A 22 -30.52 3.20 17.86
N ASN A 23 -29.99 2.10 17.33
CA ASN A 23 -29.27 1.10 18.13
C ASN A 23 -28.07 1.72 18.88
N ALA A 24 -27.29 2.57 18.22
CA ALA A 24 -26.13 3.22 18.83
C ALA A 24 -26.51 4.17 19.99
N PHE A 25 -27.63 4.89 19.87
CA PHE A 25 -28.21 5.68 20.96
C PHE A 25 -28.73 4.79 22.10
N GLU A 26 -29.48 3.72 21.79
CA GLU A 26 -30.02 2.78 22.78
C GLU A 26 -28.91 2.10 23.59
N LYS A 27 -27.83 1.65 22.93
CA LYS A 27 -26.64 1.06 23.58
C LYS A 27 -25.95 2.02 24.53
N GLU A 28 -25.91 3.32 24.20
CA GLU A 28 -25.35 4.33 25.08
C GLU A 28 -26.28 4.62 26.28
N VAL A 29 -27.59 4.63 26.09
CA VAL A 29 -28.56 4.75 27.20
C VAL A 29 -28.47 3.54 28.15
N GLU A 30 -28.38 2.32 27.62
CA GLU A 30 -28.13 1.10 28.41
C GLU A 30 -26.84 1.23 29.24
N TYR A 31 -25.74 1.69 28.63
CA TYR A 31 -24.47 1.88 29.33
C TYR A 31 -24.57 2.97 30.41
N LEU A 32 -25.16 4.13 30.12
CA LEU A 32 -25.31 5.21 31.11
C LEU A 32 -26.14 4.77 32.32
N LEU A 33 -27.24 4.03 32.11
CA LEU A 33 -28.11 3.54 33.18
C LEU A 33 -27.48 2.44 34.04
N SER A 34 -26.40 1.80 33.58
CA SER A 34 -25.67 0.76 34.33
C SER A 34 -24.85 1.30 35.53
N PHE A 35 -24.64 2.61 35.60
CA PHE A 35 -23.74 3.24 36.60
C PHE A 35 -24.35 3.41 37.99
N ASP A 36 -23.47 3.47 39.00
CA ASP A 36 -23.83 3.74 40.39
C ASP A 36 -23.43 5.17 40.79
N ALA A 37 -24.44 6.02 41.04
CA ALA A 37 -24.23 7.44 41.35
C ALA A 37 -23.28 7.67 42.53
N ASP A 38 -23.43 6.86 43.59
CA ASP A 38 -22.59 7.00 44.79
C ASP A 38 -21.15 6.53 44.55
N ARG A 39 -20.93 5.63 43.57
CA ARG A 39 -19.61 5.16 43.13
C ARG A 39 -18.90 6.19 42.24
N LEU A 40 -19.61 6.85 41.33
CA LEU A 40 -19.10 8.01 40.57
C LEU A 40 -18.68 9.14 41.52
N LEU A 41 -19.48 9.42 42.55
CA LEU A 41 -19.19 10.44 43.56
C LEU A 41 -18.11 10.05 44.58
N ALA A 42 -17.67 8.79 44.64
CA ALA A 42 -16.76 8.31 45.69
C ALA A 42 -15.45 9.11 45.76
N GLY A 43 -14.88 9.51 44.61
CA GLY A 43 -13.67 10.32 44.56
C GLY A 43 -13.86 11.75 45.09
N PHE A 44 -15.00 12.38 44.78
CA PHE A 44 -15.35 13.73 45.25
C PHE A 44 -15.59 13.77 46.75
N ARG A 45 -16.25 12.73 47.28
CA ARG A 45 -16.53 12.58 48.71
C ARG A 45 -15.26 12.34 49.52
N ASP A 46 -14.36 11.50 48.99
CA ASP A 46 -13.01 11.30 49.52
C ASP A 46 -12.19 12.61 49.53
N THR A 47 -12.30 13.46 48.51
CA THR A 47 -11.69 14.81 48.51
C THR A 47 -12.30 15.73 49.56
N ALA A 48 -13.63 15.74 49.70
CA ALA A 48 -14.35 16.58 50.64
C ALA A 48 -14.29 16.11 52.11
N GLY A 49 -13.88 14.87 52.36
CA GLY A 49 -13.82 14.29 53.71
C GLY A 49 -15.18 13.82 54.24
N VAL A 50 -16.14 13.55 53.35
CA VAL A 50 -17.48 13.02 53.70
C VAL A 50 -17.57 11.51 53.37
N ASP A 51 -18.60 10.83 53.87
CA ASP A 51 -18.76 9.38 53.70
C ASP A 51 -19.01 9.00 52.23
N MET A 52 -18.18 8.11 51.68
CA MET A 52 -18.35 7.50 50.35
C MET A 52 -19.56 6.53 50.25
N ARG A 53 -20.37 6.41 51.31
CA ARG A 53 -21.59 5.58 51.39
C ARG A 53 -21.30 4.10 51.10
N GLY A 54 -20.13 3.63 51.57
CA GLY A 54 -19.65 2.26 51.38
C GLY A 54 -19.13 1.94 49.97
N LYS A 55 -19.05 2.91 49.05
CA LYS A 55 -18.52 2.71 47.69
C LYS A 55 -17.00 2.90 47.64
N THR A 56 -16.42 2.47 46.51
CA THR A 56 -15.00 2.70 46.17
C THR A 56 -14.92 3.30 44.76
N ARG A 57 -13.85 4.08 44.51
CA ARG A 57 -13.56 4.64 43.17
C ARG A 57 -13.62 3.56 42.09
N TYR A 58 -14.05 3.93 40.89
CA TYR A 58 -13.81 3.08 39.71
C TYR A 58 -12.29 2.91 39.47
N PRO A 59 -11.84 1.75 38.94
CA PRO A 59 -10.42 1.51 38.64
C PRO A 59 -9.94 2.31 37.42
N GLY A 60 -8.71 2.06 36.96
CA GLY A 60 -8.11 2.82 35.87
C GLY A 60 -7.88 4.29 36.24
N TRP A 61 -8.19 5.20 35.32
CA TRP A 61 -7.92 6.63 35.45
C TRP A 61 -8.70 7.31 36.58
N GLU A 62 -9.91 6.84 36.90
CA GLU A 62 -10.75 7.37 37.99
C GLU A 62 -10.18 7.11 39.40
N ASN A 63 -9.22 6.19 39.54
CA ASN A 63 -8.46 5.97 40.77
C ASN A 63 -7.11 6.72 40.81
N SER A 64 -6.84 7.60 39.83
CA SER A 64 -5.54 8.23 39.61
C SER A 64 -5.56 9.77 39.82
N LEU A 65 -4.53 10.48 39.35
CA LEU A 65 -4.44 11.93 39.44
C LEU A 65 -5.38 12.68 38.47
N ILE A 66 -5.86 12.07 37.38
CA ILE A 66 -6.84 12.71 36.47
C ILE A 66 -8.31 12.50 36.90
N GLY A 67 -8.58 11.55 37.81
CA GLY A 67 -9.92 11.06 38.15
C GLY A 67 -10.94 12.14 38.54
N GLY A 68 -12.21 11.87 38.29
CA GLY A 68 -13.29 12.85 38.29
C GLY A 68 -13.43 13.60 36.98
N HIS A 69 -12.78 13.16 35.90
CA HIS A 69 -13.02 13.71 34.56
C HIS A 69 -14.23 13.02 33.91
N THR A 70 -14.42 11.71 34.16
CA THR A 70 -15.50 10.91 33.57
C THR A 70 -16.86 11.44 33.97
N ILE A 71 -17.06 11.80 35.26
CA ILE A 71 -18.36 12.26 35.76
C ILE A 71 -18.90 13.49 35.01
N GLY A 72 -18.00 14.34 34.50
CA GLY A 72 -18.36 15.55 33.76
C GLY A 72 -18.98 15.22 32.40
N HIS A 73 -18.28 14.38 31.64
CA HIS A 73 -18.77 13.80 30.39
C HIS A 73 -20.06 13.00 30.61
N TYR A 74 -20.09 12.13 31.63
CA TYR A 74 -21.24 11.30 31.98
C TYR A 74 -22.49 12.14 32.29
N ILE A 75 -22.36 13.21 33.08
CA ILE A 75 -23.48 14.13 33.35
C ILE A 75 -23.97 14.80 32.05
N THR A 76 -23.05 15.25 31.19
CA THR A 76 -23.40 15.86 29.89
C THR A 76 -24.13 14.86 28.98
N ALA A 77 -23.65 13.62 28.89
CA ALA A 77 -24.29 12.54 28.15
C ALA A 77 -25.68 12.21 28.70
N CYS A 78 -25.84 12.09 30.03
CA CYS A 78 -27.17 11.91 30.64
C CYS A 78 -28.13 13.06 30.32
N VAL A 79 -27.65 14.31 30.25
CA VAL A 79 -28.46 15.47 29.85
C VAL A 79 -28.86 15.39 28.38
N HIS A 80 -27.95 15.03 27.47
CA HIS A 80 -28.27 14.81 26.05
C HIS A 80 -29.32 13.69 25.88
N ALA A 81 -29.12 12.54 26.53
CA ALA A 81 -30.05 11.41 26.50
C ALA A 81 -31.42 11.78 27.08
N TYR A 82 -31.47 12.53 28.19
CA TYR A 82 -32.72 13.04 28.78
C TYR A 82 -33.47 14.00 27.83
N GLN A 83 -32.74 14.78 27.02
CA GLN A 83 -33.30 15.74 26.07
C GLN A 83 -33.66 15.12 24.70
N SER A 84 -33.16 13.93 24.37
CA SER A 84 -33.38 13.25 23.10
C SER A 84 -34.86 12.94 22.83
N ALA A 85 -35.30 13.09 21.58
CA ALA A 85 -36.64 12.67 21.15
C ALA A 85 -36.80 11.14 21.06
N ASN A 86 -35.72 10.36 21.16
CA ASN A 86 -35.74 8.89 21.14
C ASN A 86 -35.79 8.25 22.55
N ILE A 87 -35.67 9.02 23.63
CA ILE A 87 -35.65 8.45 24.99
C ILE A 87 -37.03 7.95 25.43
N THR A 88 -37.09 6.82 26.15
CA THR A 88 -38.34 6.38 26.78
C THR A 88 -38.63 7.24 28.01
N GLU A 89 -39.91 7.44 28.35
CA GLU A 89 -40.28 8.21 29.56
C GLU A 89 -39.88 7.48 30.88
N GLU A 90 -39.58 6.17 30.84
CA GLU A 90 -39.02 5.44 31.99
C GLU A 90 -37.52 5.77 32.15
N ASP A 91 -36.74 5.63 31.08
CA ASP A 91 -35.29 5.91 31.09
C ASP A 91 -34.99 7.38 31.34
N LYS A 92 -35.80 8.28 30.79
CA LYS A 92 -35.77 9.72 31.07
C LYS A 92 -35.98 10.03 32.55
N ALA A 93 -36.87 9.31 33.24
CA ALA A 93 -37.05 9.45 34.69
C ALA A 93 -35.85 8.90 35.48
N GLN A 94 -35.26 7.78 35.03
CA GLN A 94 -34.04 7.22 35.62
C GLN A 94 -32.83 8.15 35.45
N LEU A 95 -32.62 8.70 34.24
CA LEU A 95 -31.57 9.68 33.93
C LEU A 95 -31.73 10.96 34.75
N LEU A 96 -32.94 11.50 34.89
CA LEU A 96 -33.17 12.67 35.74
C LEU A 96 -32.88 12.40 37.22
N ALA A 97 -33.23 11.21 37.73
CA ALA A 97 -32.88 10.79 39.09
C ALA A 97 -31.36 10.64 39.28
N MET A 98 -30.65 10.08 38.29
CA MET A 98 -29.20 9.99 38.25
C MET A 98 -28.54 11.38 38.27
N ILE A 99 -28.92 12.26 37.33
CA ILE A 99 -28.44 13.66 37.26
C ILE A 99 -28.66 14.37 38.61
N THR A 100 -29.85 14.23 39.20
CA THR A 100 -30.16 14.83 40.51
C THR A 100 -29.25 14.30 41.62
N ALA A 101 -29.08 12.97 41.71
CA ALA A 101 -28.22 12.34 42.71
C ALA A 101 -26.74 12.78 42.58
N LEU A 102 -26.24 12.94 41.35
CA LEU A 102 -24.89 13.43 41.09
C LEU A 102 -24.73 14.91 41.46
N ILE A 103 -25.65 15.78 41.05
CA ILE A 103 -25.56 17.23 41.31
C ILE A 103 -25.72 17.55 42.81
N ASP A 104 -26.67 16.91 43.50
CA ASP A 104 -26.82 17.05 44.96
C ASP A 104 -25.60 16.48 45.70
N GLY A 105 -24.98 15.41 45.18
CA GLY A 105 -23.73 14.85 45.72
C GLY A 105 -22.50 15.73 45.51
N LEU A 106 -22.40 16.42 44.36
CA LEU A 106 -21.37 17.43 44.11
C LEU A 106 -21.57 18.65 45.01
N LYS A 107 -22.82 19.07 45.26
CA LYS A 107 -23.15 20.11 46.25
C LYS A 107 -22.81 19.71 47.68
N GLU A 108 -23.13 18.47 48.10
CA GLU A 108 -22.73 17.88 49.39
C GLU A 108 -21.20 18.01 49.60
N CYS A 109 -20.42 17.69 48.56
CA CYS A 109 -18.96 17.84 48.60
C CYS A 109 -18.50 19.31 48.66
N GLN A 110 -19.09 20.18 47.84
CA GLN A 110 -18.71 21.60 47.75
C GLN A 110 -19.00 22.37 49.04
N ASP A 111 -20.17 22.14 49.65
CA ASP A 111 -20.59 22.81 50.89
C ASP A 111 -19.81 22.25 52.11
N ALA A 112 -19.37 20.99 52.07
CA ALA A 112 -18.47 20.42 53.09
C ALA A 112 -17.05 21.01 53.03
N VAL A 113 -16.52 21.27 51.82
CA VAL A 113 -15.21 21.94 51.62
C VAL A 113 -15.32 23.45 51.93
N GLY A 114 -16.44 24.09 51.60
CA GLY A 114 -16.76 25.47 51.97
C GLY A 114 -16.01 26.57 51.19
N THR A 115 -15.13 26.22 50.25
CA THR A 115 -14.37 27.19 49.41
C THR A 115 -14.94 27.38 48.00
N GLY A 116 -15.97 26.60 47.62
CA GLY A 116 -16.45 26.49 46.24
C GLY A 116 -15.72 25.43 45.40
N TYR A 117 -14.59 24.90 45.88
CA TYR A 117 -13.81 23.86 45.21
C TYR A 117 -14.53 22.50 45.16
N ILE A 118 -14.39 21.81 44.02
CA ILE A 118 -14.89 20.46 43.75
C ILE A 118 -13.82 19.73 42.94
N PHE A 119 -13.39 18.54 43.36
CA PHE A 119 -12.42 17.75 42.58
C PHE A 119 -12.48 16.25 42.91
N GLY A 120 -12.50 15.40 41.88
CA GLY A 120 -12.69 13.96 42.05
C GLY A 120 -11.39 13.16 42.23
N ALA A 121 -10.23 13.71 41.87
CA ALA A 121 -8.99 12.95 41.72
C ALA A 121 -8.44 12.36 43.03
N THR A 122 -7.46 11.46 42.91
CA THR A 122 -6.76 10.87 44.06
C THR A 122 -5.87 11.92 44.75
N ILE A 123 -6.34 12.43 45.90
CA ILE A 123 -5.64 13.46 46.68
C ILE A 123 -4.47 12.85 47.46
N ARG A 124 -3.23 13.13 47.01
CA ARG A 124 -1.97 12.69 47.66
C ARG A 124 -1.74 13.31 49.04
N ASN A 125 -2.21 14.54 49.28
CA ASN A 125 -2.06 15.24 50.56
C ASN A 125 -3.40 15.80 51.03
N LYS A 126 -4.06 15.12 51.98
CA LYS A 126 -5.36 15.58 52.53
C LYS A 126 -5.29 16.92 53.29
N MET A 127 -4.09 17.42 53.63
CA MET A 127 -3.91 18.77 54.18
C MET A 127 -3.84 19.87 53.10
N ASN A 128 -3.77 19.51 51.81
CA ASN A 128 -3.87 20.43 50.68
C ASN A 128 -4.57 19.74 49.50
N ILE A 129 -5.90 19.81 49.49
CA ILE A 129 -6.75 19.21 48.45
C ILE A 129 -6.58 19.88 47.07
N GLU A 130 -5.97 21.07 46.99
CA GLU A 130 -5.68 21.79 45.74
C GLU A 130 -4.27 21.50 45.19
N GLN A 131 -3.51 20.57 45.80
CA GLN A 131 -2.07 20.38 45.53
C GLN A 131 -1.72 20.14 44.05
N GLN A 132 -2.60 19.55 43.24
CA GLN A 132 -2.32 19.37 41.81
C GLN A 132 -2.25 20.70 41.05
N PHE A 133 -3.15 21.63 41.35
CA PHE A 133 -3.15 22.98 40.79
C PHE A 133 -1.92 23.78 41.26
N ASP A 134 -1.56 23.63 42.54
CA ASP A 134 -0.31 24.18 43.09
C ASP A 134 0.94 23.65 42.37
N ASN A 135 0.91 22.41 41.88
CA ASN A 135 2.03 21.77 41.20
C ASN A 135 2.11 22.23 39.72
N VAL A 136 1.00 22.30 39.00
CA VAL A 136 0.93 22.83 37.62
C VAL A 136 1.46 24.27 37.55
N GLU A 137 1.08 25.13 38.49
CA GLU A 137 1.58 26.52 38.58
C GLU A 137 3.10 26.64 38.83
N LYS A 138 3.75 25.53 39.21
CA LYS A 138 5.21 25.41 39.42
C LYS A 138 5.90 24.55 38.35
N ASN A 139 5.21 24.19 37.26
CA ASN A 139 5.66 23.26 36.23
C ASN A 139 6.04 21.86 36.76
N MET A 140 5.26 21.33 37.71
CA MET A 140 5.43 20.00 38.29
C MET A 140 4.35 19.06 37.76
N THR A 141 4.65 18.38 36.65
CA THR A 141 3.68 17.68 35.77
C THR A 141 3.83 16.16 35.73
N ASN A 142 4.59 15.55 36.66
CA ASN A 142 4.69 14.09 36.70
C ASN A 142 3.34 13.46 37.07
N ILE A 143 2.71 12.78 36.10
CA ILE A 143 1.33 12.30 36.16
C ILE A 143 1.02 11.26 37.25
N THR A 144 2.04 10.62 37.84
CA THR A 144 1.85 9.64 38.92
C THR A 144 2.12 10.23 40.31
N THR A 145 2.96 11.25 40.44
CA THR A 145 3.42 11.78 41.75
C THR A 145 3.14 13.25 42.02
N GLN A 146 2.85 14.07 41.01
CA GLN A 146 2.75 15.53 41.12
C GLN A 146 1.37 16.05 40.68
N ALA A 147 1.06 15.96 39.38
CA ALA A 147 -0.21 16.38 38.81
C ALA A 147 -0.44 15.72 37.46
N TRP A 148 -1.69 15.37 37.14
CA TRP A 148 -2.11 14.91 35.81
C TRP A 148 -3.28 15.77 35.32
N VAL A 149 -2.95 16.75 34.47
CA VAL A 149 -3.87 17.65 33.75
C VAL A 149 -5.10 18.15 34.56
N PRO A 150 -4.94 18.65 35.80
CA PRO A 150 -6.07 18.94 36.68
C PRO A 150 -7.02 20.03 36.17
N TRP A 151 -6.57 20.90 35.25
CA TRP A 151 -7.44 21.85 34.57
C TRP A 151 -8.31 21.20 33.47
N TYR A 152 -7.87 20.13 32.81
CA TYR A 152 -8.73 19.30 31.97
C TYR A 152 -9.83 18.61 32.80
N THR A 153 -9.47 18.00 33.94
CA THR A 153 -10.44 17.41 34.88
C THR A 153 -11.45 18.46 35.36
N MET A 154 -10.98 19.67 35.69
CA MET A 154 -11.84 20.80 36.07
C MET A 154 -12.77 21.23 34.93
N HIS A 155 -12.27 21.32 33.70
CA HIS A 155 -13.07 21.61 32.50
C HIS A 155 -14.24 20.64 32.34
N LYS A 156 -14.01 19.32 32.53
CA LYS A 156 -15.09 18.31 32.45
C LYS A 156 -16.13 18.47 33.56
N ILE A 157 -15.69 18.72 34.80
CA ILE A 157 -16.60 19.04 35.91
C ILE A 157 -17.46 20.27 35.59
N PHE A 158 -16.90 21.29 34.93
CA PHE A 158 -17.66 22.43 34.45
C PHE A 158 -18.63 22.09 33.31
N GLU A 159 -18.22 21.34 32.27
CA GLU A 159 -19.11 20.95 31.16
C GLU A 159 -20.37 20.23 31.71
N GLY A 160 -20.22 19.24 32.60
CA GLY A 160 -21.36 18.56 33.23
C GLY A 160 -22.27 19.49 34.06
N LEU A 161 -21.69 20.40 34.86
CA LEU A 161 -22.46 21.39 35.63
C LEU A 161 -23.17 22.41 34.74
N VAL A 162 -22.55 22.82 33.63
CA VAL A 162 -23.11 23.74 32.62
C VAL A 162 -24.27 23.08 31.88
N SER A 163 -24.12 21.82 31.46
CA SER A 163 -25.18 21.04 30.81
C SER A 163 -26.46 21.00 31.67
N VAL A 164 -26.34 20.67 32.96
CA VAL A 164 -27.51 20.64 33.87
C VAL A 164 -28.04 22.04 34.18
N ALA A 165 -27.16 23.03 34.34
CA ALA A 165 -27.59 24.42 34.52
C ALA A 165 -28.37 24.96 33.31
N ASN A 166 -28.08 24.47 32.10
CA ASN A 166 -28.76 24.89 30.87
C ASN A 166 -30.06 24.12 30.57
N MET A 167 -30.49 23.17 31.42
CA MET A 167 -31.82 22.56 31.30
C MET A 167 -32.93 23.57 31.64
N THR A 168 -34.02 23.55 30.87
CA THR A 168 -35.09 24.57 30.92
C THR A 168 -36.52 24.01 31.05
N ASP A 169 -36.71 22.69 31.09
CA ASP A 169 -38.02 22.08 31.29
C ASP A 169 -38.49 22.17 32.76
N GLU A 170 -39.78 21.92 33.00
CA GLU A 170 -40.37 22.03 34.34
C GLU A 170 -39.91 20.93 35.32
N GLY A 171 -39.51 19.76 34.82
CA GLY A 171 -39.06 18.62 35.63
C GLY A 171 -37.64 18.78 36.16
N SER A 172 -36.73 19.28 35.32
CA SER A 172 -35.32 19.51 35.69
C SER A 172 -35.08 20.84 36.43
N ALA A 173 -36.04 21.77 36.42
CA ALA A 173 -35.89 23.13 36.96
C ALA A 173 -35.29 23.20 38.38
N ALA A 174 -35.57 22.22 39.24
CA ALA A 174 -34.99 22.12 40.59
C ALA A 174 -33.49 21.78 40.57
N VAL A 175 -33.09 20.72 39.86
CA VAL A 175 -31.67 20.33 39.76
C VAL A 175 -30.86 21.34 38.94
N ALA A 176 -31.46 21.96 37.91
CA ALA A 176 -30.86 23.06 37.16
C ALA A 176 -30.57 24.28 38.05
N ALA A 177 -31.43 24.57 39.04
CA ALA A 177 -31.17 25.62 40.04
C ALA A 177 -30.03 25.24 41.00
N THR A 178 -29.96 23.97 41.43
CA THR A 178 -28.82 23.45 42.22
C THR A 178 -27.51 23.57 41.44
N ALA A 179 -27.48 23.13 40.17
CA ALA A 179 -26.31 23.23 39.30
C ALA A 179 -25.85 24.68 39.12
N LYS A 180 -26.78 25.63 38.96
CA LYS A 180 -26.48 27.09 38.91
C LYS A 180 -25.82 27.62 40.19
N GLU A 181 -26.23 27.15 41.37
CA GLU A 181 -25.55 27.49 42.63
C GLU A 181 -24.12 26.94 42.67
N VAL A 182 -23.98 25.65 42.34
CA VAL A 182 -22.73 24.89 42.40
C VAL A 182 -21.69 25.44 41.42
N VAL A 183 -22.07 25.65 40.16
CA VAL A 183 -21.18 26.15 39.11
C VAL A 183 -20.75 27.59 39.37
N SER A 184 -21.63 28.42 39.95
CA SER A 184 -21.33 29.81 40.29
C SER A 184 -20.30 29.92 41.43
N LYS A 185 -20.37 29.03 42.44
CA LYS A 185 -19.36 28.90 43.49
C LYS A 185 -18.03 28.35 42.97
N LEU A 186 -18.06 27.38 42.04
CA LEU A 186 -16.85 26.82 41.45
C LEU A 186 -16.14 27.87 40.56
N GLY A 187 -16.90 28.66 39.80
CA GLY A 187 -16.39 29.81 39.04
C GLY A 187 -15.78 30.89 39.94
N ASP A 188 -16.37 31.15 41.12
CA ASP A 188 -15.79 32.06 42.12
C ASP A 188 -14.43 31.54 42.62
N TRP A 189 -14.28 30.23 42.82
CA TRP A 189 -12.99 29.61 43.16
C TRP A 189 -11.96 29.75 42.02
N VAL A 190 -12.33 29.46 40.77
CA VAL A 190 -11.43 29.62 39.61
C VAL A 190 -10.97 31.07 39.46
N TYR A 191 -11.87 32.04 39.53
CA TYR A 191 -11.50 33.46 39.52
C TYR A 191 -10.58 33.82 40.70
N THR A 192 -10.93 33.36 41.91
CA THR A 192 -10.16 33.59 43.13
C THR A 192 -8.75 33.00 43.08
N ARG A 193 -8.50 32.02 42.20
CA ARG A 193 -7.17 31.44 41.93
C ARG A 193 -6.44 32.12 40.76
N THR A 194 -7.06 32.15 39.58
CA THR A 194 -6.50 32.73 38.33
C THR A 194 -6.10 34.20 38.47
N SER A 195 -6.88 35.01 39.20
CA SER A 195 -6.59 36.43 39.46
C SER A 195 -5.29 36.70 40.24
N ARG A 196 -4.61 35.66 40.74
CA ARG A 196 -3.29 35.75 41.41
C ARG A 196 -2.11 35.38 40.51
N TRP A 197 -2.37 34.87 39.30
CA TRP A 197 -1.30 34.44 38.40
C TRP A 197 -0.48 35.62 37.90
N SER A 198 0.84 35.45 37.86
CA SER A 198 1.71 36.29 37.05
C SER A 198 1.66 35.86 35.58
N GLU A 199 2.06 36.72 34.64
CA GLU A 199 2.24 36.34 33.23
C GLU A 199 3.19 35.14 33.01
N ALA A 200 4.09 34.87 33.98
CA ALA A 200 4.93 33.68 33.96
C ALA A 200 4.15 32.44 34.43
N THR A 201 3.38 32.57 35.51
CA THR A 201 2.51 31.50 36.05
C THR A 201 1.45 31.09 35.02
N GLN A 202 0.73 32.06 34.44
CA GLN A 202 -0.27 31.83 33.41
C GLN A 202 0.34 31.08 32.22
N ARG A 203 1.47 31.56 31.69
CA ARG A 203 2.17 30.92 30.56
C ARG A 203 2.58 29.48 30.85
N THR A 204 3.04 29.18 32.07
CA THR A 204 3.29 27.80 32.53
C THR A 204 2.01 26.97 32.52
N VAL A 205 0.93 27.46 33.12
CA VAL A 205 -0.35 26.74 33.17
C VAL A 205 -0.89 26.46 31.76
N LEU A 206 -0.85 27.44 30.84
CA LEU A 206 -1.38 27.27 29.48
C LEU A 206 -0.46 26.44 28.56
N SER A 207 0.81 26.25 28.93
CA SER A 207 1.71 25.29 28.26
C SER A 207 1.41 23.82 28.62
N ILE A 208 0.58 23.60 29.64
CA ILE A 208 0.09 22.30 30.08
C ILE A 208 -1.36 22.17 29.58
N GLU A 209 -1.91 20.96 29.51
CA GLU A 209 -3.31 20.77 29.14
C GLU A 209 -4.26 21.37 30.18
N TYR A 210 -5.27 22.10 29.67
CA TYR A 210 -6.37 22.66 30.43
C TYR A 210 -7.75 22.38 29.79
N GLY A 211 -7.83 21.47 28.81
CA GLY A 211 -9.03 21.26 28.00
C GLY A 211 -9.56 22.59 27.42
N GLY A 212 -10.88 22.76 27.46
CA GLY A 212 -11.57 24.00 27.11
C GLY A 212 -11.89 24.87 28.33
N MET A 213 -10.99 25.02 29.31
CA MET A 213 -11.24 25.91 30.46
C MET A 213 -11.53 27.38 30.07
N ASN A 214 -11.17 27.83 28.86
CA ASN A 214 -11.67 29.09 28.31
C ASN A 214 -13.13 28.95 27.82
N ASP A 215 -13.44 27.95 26.99
CA ASP A 215 -14.80 27.64 26.50
C ASP A 215 -15.85 27.56 27.63
N CYS A 216 -15.65 26.64 28.59
CA CYS A 216 -16.66 26.40 29.62
C CYS A 216 -16.82 27.60 30.58
N MET A 217 -15.75 28.36 30.85
CA MET A 217 -15.86 29.54 31.72
C MET A 217 -16.59 30.71 31.05
N TYR A 218 -16.66 30.76 29.72
CA TYR A 218 -17.57 31.68 29.02
C TYR A 218 -19.04 31.27 29.19
N ASP A 219 -19.38 29.97 29.21
CA ASP A 219 -20.74 29.53 29.57
C ASP A 219 -21.08 29.83 31.04
N VAL A 220 -20.12 29.65 31.96
CA VAL A 220 -20.30 30.02 33.37
C VAL A 220 -20.53 31.54 33.52
N TYR A 221 -19.92 32.38 32.68
CA TYR A 221 -20.27 33.79 32.59
C TYR A 221 -21.69 34.02 32.07
N LEU A 222 -22.11 33.36 30.98
CA LEU A 222 -23.48 33.46 30.44
C LEU A 222 -24.55 33.02 31.45
N ILE A 223 -24.27 31.99 32.25
CA ILE A 223 -25.17 31.48 33.30
C ILE A 223 -25.29 32.43 34.51
N THR A 224 -24.22 33.14 34.87
CA THR A 224 -24.14 33.89 36.14
C THR A 224 -24.19 35.40 36.01
N GLY A 225 -23.81 35.96 34.85
CA GLY A 225 -23.62 37.39 34.64
C GLY A 225 -22.47 38.03 35.46
N LYS A 226 -21.57 37.22 36.04
CA LYS A 226 -20.47 37.70 36.89
C LYS A 226 -19.24 38.06 36.05
N GLU A 227 -18.85 39.32 36.00
CA GLU A 227 -17.62 39.81 35.35
C GLU A 227 -16.34 39.11 35.85
N GLU A 228 -16.36 38.59 37.08
CA GLU A 228 -15.32 37.72 37.65
C GLU A 228 -15.11 36.44 36.83
N HIS A 229 -16.17 35.84 36.30
CA HIS A 229 -16.12 34.59 35.55
C HIS A 229 -15.65 34.80 34.11
N ALA A 230 -16.00 35.94 33.49
CA ALA A 230 -15.39 36.37 32.23
C ALA A 230 -13.86 36.57 32.37
N LYS A 231 -13.41 37.26 33.44
CA LYS A 231 -11.96 37.44 33.71
C LYS A 231 -11.25 36.10 33.94
N ALA A 232 -11.92 35.12 34.54
CA ALA A 232 -11.40 33.76 34.66
C ALA A 232 -11.29 33.06 33.30
N ALA A 233 -12.30 33.15 32.43
CA ALA A 233 -12.23 32.63 31.05
C ALA A 233 -11.08 33.25 30.25
N HIS A 234 -10.94 34.58 30.30
CA HIS A 234 -9.84 35.32 29.67
C HIS A 234 -8.45 34.87 30.18
N SER A 235 -8.36 34.31 31.40
CA SER A 235 -7.10 33.82 31.96
C SER A 235 -6.64 32.50 31.31
N PHE A 236 -7.52 31.79 30.59
CA PHE A 236 -7.22 30.56 29.86
C PHE A 236 -7.01 30.75 28.34
N ASP A 237 -7.11 31.98 27.82
CA ASP A 237 -6.85 32.24 26.40
C ASP A 237 -5.34 32.28 26.09
N GLN A 238 -4.83 31.22 25.45
CA GLN A 238 -3.43 31.10 25.06
C GLN A 238 -3.12 31.90 23.77
N VAL A 239 -3.29 33.23 23.83
CA VAL A 239 -3.19 34.13 22.66
C VAL A 239 -1.87 33.95 21.88
N ALA A 240 -0.75 33.64 22.55
CA ALA A 240 0.53 33.39 21.86
C ALA A 240 0.55 32.13 20.97
N LEU A 241 -0.30 31.12 21.25
CA LEU A 241 -0.50 29.96 20.39
C LEU A 241 -1.44 30.32 19.23
N PHE A 242 -2.53 31.05 19.52
CA PHE A 242 -3.47 31.52 18.52
C PHE A 242 -2.79 32.42 17.48
N ASP A 243 -1.94 33.35 17.95
CA ASP A 243 -1.07 34.20 17.14
C ASP A 243 -0.10 33.40 16.25
N LYS A 244 0.44 32.27 16.74
CA LYS A 244 1.34 31.41 15.95
C LYS A 244 0.59 30.79 14.77
N VAL A 245 -0.52 30.12 15.05
CA VAL A 245 -1.35 29.46 14.01
C VAL A 245 -1.93 30.47 13.03
N TYR A 246 -2.36 31.64 13.51
CA TYR A 246 -2.91 32.68 12.65
C TYR A 246 -1.90 33.28 11.67
N LYS A 247 -0.65 33.48 12.10
CA LYS A 247 0.41 34.11 11.31
C LYS A 247 1.17 33.14 10.39
N ALA A 248 0.97 31.84 10.57
CA ALA A 248 1.65 30.81 9.79
C ALA A 248 1.32 30.92 8.29
N GLU A 249 2.35 31.02 7.46
CA GLU A 249 2.22 31.05 6.01
C GLU A 249 1.77 29.67 5.46
N SER A 250 1.45 29.58 4.16
CA SER A 250 1.04 28.31 3.55
C SER A 250 2.24 27.36 3.48
N GLY A 251 2.12 26.18 4.12
CA GLY A 251 3.25 25.24 4.32
C GLY A 251 4.16 25.58 5.51
N GLU A 252 3.76 26.48 6.42
CA GLU A 252 4.43 26.65 7.71
C GLU A 252 3.68 25.90 8.82
N ASN A 253 4.18 24.72 9.18
CA ASN A 253 3.56 23.91 10.21
C ASN A 253 3.57 24.60 11.60
N ALA A 254 2.38 25.02 12.04
CA ALA A 254 2.19 25.63 13.35
C ALA A 254 1.88 24.62 14.48
N LEU A 255 1.60 23.36 14.16
CA LEU A 255 1.00 22.36 15.06
C LEU A 255 1.92 21.17 15.40
N ASN A 256 3.05 21.00 14.72
CA ASN A 256 3.93 19.84 14.80
C ASN A 256 4.39 19.54 16.24
N ASN A 257 4.26 18.28 16.65
CA ASN A 257 4.50 17.79 18.02
C ASN A 257 3.61 18.45 19.10
N LEU A 258 2.49 19.12 18.74
CA LEU A 258 1.45 19.46 19.71
C LEU A 258 0.44 18.31 19.81
N HIS A 259 0.12 17.92 21.05
CA HIS A 259 -0.97 16.99 21.33
C HIS A 259 -2.30 17.59 20.81
N ALA A 260 -2.98 16.86 19.92
CA ALA A 260 -4.11 17.35 19.14
C ALA A 260 -5.33 17.66 20.02
N ASN A 261 -5.72 16.70 20.87
CA ASN A 261 -6.85 16.83 21.80
C ASN A 261 -6.62 17.92 22.86
N THR A 262 -5.36 18.14 23.27
CA THR A 262 -4.99 19.29 24.12
C THR A 262 -5.17 20.63 23.39
N THR A 263 -5.06 20.65 22.05
CA THR A 263 -4.99 21.88 21.24
C THR A 263 -6.35 22.33 20.70
N ILE A 264 -7.16 21.41 20.16
CA ILE A 264 -8.46 21.72 19.53
C ILE A 264 -9.42 22.48 20.49
N PRO A 265 -9.61 22.08 21.77
CA PRO A 265 -10.49 22.79 22.70
C PRO A 265 -10.07 24.24 23.01
N LYS A 266 -8.77 24.57 22.85
CA LYS A 266 -8.27 25.93 23.07
C LYS A 266 -8.80 26.88 22.01
N PHE A 267 -8.85 26.42 20.76
CA PHE A 267 -9.43 27.14 19.61
C PHE A 267 -10.96 27.10 19.61
N LEU A 268 -11.59 26.04 20.13
CA LEU A 268 -13.02 26.04 20.43
C LEU A 268 -13.38 27.16 21.43
N GLY A 269 -12.61 27.30 22.51
CA GLY A 269 -12.78 28.39 23.47
C GLY A 269 -12.47 29.78 22.92
N ALA A 270 -11.57 29.90 21.93
CA ALA A 270 -11.41 31.14 21.16
C ALA A 270 -12.70 31.46 20.38
N LEU A 271 -13.26 30.50 19.64
CA LEU A 271 -14.52 30.70 18.93
C LEU A 271 -15.68 31.04 19.87
N LYS A 272 -15.72 30.41 21.06
CA LYS A 272 -16.68 30.74 22.12
C LYS A 272 -16.54 32.18 22.60
N ARG A 273 -15.31 32.66 22.80
CA ARG A 273 -15.07 34.08 23.12
C ARG A 273 -15.66 34.99 22.06
N TYR A 274 -15.42 34.72 20.77
CA TYR A 274 -16.03 35.50 19.70
C TYR A 274 -17.57 35.50 19.77
N VAL A 275 -18.21 34.35 20.02
CA VAL A 275 -19.68 34.25 20.18
C VAL A 275 -20.19 35.10 21.36
N VAL A 276 -19.42 35.21 22.44
CA VAL A 276 -19.81 35.97 23.66
C VAL A 276 -19.45 37.46 23.59
N THR A 277 -18.34 37.84 22.96
CA THR A 277 -17.79 39.21 23.01
C THR A 277 -17.84 39.97 21.67
N GLY A 278 -17.94 39.27 20.54
CA GLY A 278 -17.80 39.85 19.20
C GLY A 278 -16.35 40.22 18.82
N GLU A 279 -15.33 39.78 19.55
CA GLU A 279 -13.92 40.05 19.23
C GLU A 279 -13.45 39.24 18.01
N GLN A 280 -13.60 39.82 16.82
CA GLN A 280 -13.33 39.21 15.50
C GLN A 280 -12.06 38.35 15.42
N ALA A 281 -10.94 38.82 15.99
CA ALA A 281 -9.67 38.09 15.93
C ALA A 281 -9.77 36.64 16.46
N TYR A 282 -10.65 36.37 17.42
CA TYR A 282 -10.82 35.02 17.97
C TYR A 282 -11.65 34.09 17.07
N PHE A 283 -12.50 34.63 16.18
CA PHE A 283 -13.05 33.88 15.05
C PHE A 283 -11.95 33.59 14.03
N ASP A 284 -11.16 34.61 13.67
CA ASP A 284 -10.10 34.49 12.65
C ASP A 284 -9.06 33.42 13.07
N TYR A 285 -8.71 33.36 14.36
CA TYR A 285 -7.85 32.33 14.94
C TYR A 285 -8.44 30.92 14.83
N ALA A 286 -9.73 30.75 15.14
CA ALA A 286 -10.39 29.45 15.15
C ALA A 286 -10.65 28.92 13.73
N ALA A 287 -11.01 29.79 12.78
CA ALA A 287 -11.19 29.43 11.38
C ALA A 287 -9.85 28.99 10.73
N LYS A 288 -8.78 29.78 10.89
CA LYS A 288 -7.44 29.44 10.37
C LYS A 288 -6.86 28.17 11.01
N PHE A 289 -7.19 27.88 12.27
CA PHE A 289 -6.85 26.59 12.90
C PHE A 289 -7.63 25.42 12.26
N TRP A 290 -8.95 25.57 12.08
CA TRP A 290 -9.77 24.53 11.42
C TRP A 290 -9.27 24.23 10.01
N ASP A 291 -9.04 25.27 9.19
CA ASP A 291 -8.55 25.12 7.82
C ASP A 291 -7.21 24.36 7.78
N MET A 292 -6.27 24.70 8.68
CA MET A 292 -4.95 24.04 8.78
C MET A 292 -5.04 22.56 9.17
N VAL A 293 -5.88 22.20 10.15
CA VAL A 293 -6.06 20.79 10.56
C VAL A 293 -6.64 19.97 9.41
N VAL A 294 -7.66 20.51 8.73
CA VAL A 294 -8.40 19.78 7.68
C VAL A 294 -7.59 19.66 6.38
N SER A 295 -6.76 20.65 6.03
CA SER A 295 -5.98 20.63 4.78
C SER A 295 -4.70 19.79 4.84
N ASP A 296 -4.05 19.70 6.01
CA ASP A 296 -2.69 19.17 6.12
C ASP A 296 -2.49 18.09 7.21
N HIS A 297 -3.50 17.76 8.03
CA HIS A 297 -3.40 16.76 9.11
C HIS A 297 -4.58 15.75 9.22
N THR A 298 -5.56 15.78 8.32
CA THR A 298 -6.76 14.92 8.37
C THR A 298 -6.72 13.78 7.36
N TYR A 299 -7.04 12.57 7.82
CA TYR A 299 -7.26 11.37 7.00
C TYR A 299 -8.69 11.35 6.41
N ILE A 300 -8.94 10.50 5.40
CA ILE A 300 -10.22 10.33 4.70
C ILE A 300 -11.46 10.17 5.62
N THR A 301 -11.29 9.60 6.83
CA THR A 301 -12.37 9.44 7.83
C THR A 301 -12.78 10.73 8.55
N GLY A 302 -12.03 11.82 8.38
CA GLY A 302 -12.12 13.05 9.18
C GLY A 302 -11.20 13.06 10.41
N GLY A 303 -10.74 11.88 10.84
CA GLY A 303 -9.79 11.73 11.93
C GLY A 303 -8.42 12.36 11.65
N ASN A 304 -7.67 12.67 12.71
CA ASN A 304 -6.36 13.30 12.67
C ASN A 304 -5.49 12.85 13.86
N SER A 305 -4.19 13.16 13.79
CA SER A 305 -3.12 12.79 14.74
C SER A 305 -2.61 11.33 14.66
N GLU A 306 -1.37 11.16 15.12
CA GLU A 306 -0.64 9.92 15.33
C GLU A 306 -0.01 9.99 16.74
N TRP A 307 -0.08 8.92 17.54
CA TRP A 307 0.24 8.94 18.98
C TRP A 307 -0.34 10.15 19.73
N GLU A 308 -1.60 10.52 19.45
CA GLU A 308 -2.31 11.68 20.04
C GLU A 308 -1.79 13.07 19.59
N HIS A 309 -0.76 13.16 18.72
CA HIS A 309 -0.07 14.40 18.34
C HIS A 309 -0.23 14.74 16.84
N PHE A 310 -0.20 16.04 16.50
CA PHE A 310 -0.06 16.47 15.10
C PHE A 310 1.38 16.26 14.62
N GLY A 311 1.55 15.54 13.52
CA GLY A 311 2.84 15.32 12.86
C GLY A 311 3.31 16.47 11.98
N GLN A 312 4.02 16.14 10.91
CA GLN A 312 4.44 17.13 9.89
C GLN A 312 3.26 17.51 8.98
N ASP A 313 3.37 18.64 8.27
CA ASP A 313 2.35 19.03 7.29
C ASP A 313 2.32 17.99 6.19
N ARG A 314 1.14 17.45 5.89
CA ARG A 314 0.91 16.57 4.75
C ARG A 314 1.71 15.26 4.80
N VAL A 315 2.17 14.83 5.97
CA VAL A 315 2.79 13.52 6.17
C VAL A 315 1.78 12.63 6.88
N LEU A 316 1.16 11.72 6.13
CA LEU A 316 0.06 10.88 6.61
C LEU A 316 0.29 9.40 6.29
N ASP A 317 0.90 9.06 5.13
CA ASP A 317 1.21 7.67 4.76
C ASP A 317 2.32 7.10 5.65
N LYS A 318 3.41 7.87 5.83
CA LYS A 318 4.52 7.52 6.72
C LYS A 318 4.13 7.51 8.22
N GLU A 319 2.98 8.08 8.54
CA GLU A 319 2.39 8.12 9.89
C GLU A 319 1.16 7.19 10.02
N ARG A 320 0.92 6.26 9.08
CA ARG A 320 -0.09 5.18 9.27
C ARG A 320 0.40 4.16 10.30
N THR A 321 -0.28 4.08 11.45
CA THR A 321 0.03 3.17 12.56
C THR A 321 -1.25 2.54 13.15
N ASN A 322 -1.12 1.87 14.30
CA ASN A 322 -2.25 1.46 15.15
C ASN A 322 -2.70 2.52 16.17
N CYS A 323 -2.07 3.70 16.18
CA CYS A 323 -2.31 4.79 17.15
C CYS A 323 -2.71 6.11 16.48
N ASN A 324 -3.30 6.04 15.28
CA ASN A 324 -3.93 7.19 14.61
C ASN A 324 -5.29 7.57 15.23
N CYS A 325 -5.73 8.79 14.93
CA CYS A 325 -7.15 9.17 14.99
C CYS A 325 -7.79 8.93 16.37
N GLU A 326 -7.31 9.64 17.40
CA GLU A 326 -7.97 9.71 18.72
C GLU A 326 -9.42 10.19 18.57
N THR A 327 -10.41 9.41 19.03
CA THR A 327 -11.84 9.71 18.89
C THR A 327 -12.23 11.09 19.44
N CYS A 328 -11.55 11.58 20.50
CA CYS A 328 -11.77 12.92 21.05
C CYS A 328 -11.47 14.05 20.06
N ASN A 329 -10.50 13.87 19.16
CA ASN A 329 -10.13 14.88 18.18
C ASN A 329 -11.32 15.17 17.24
N SER A 330 -11.93 14.10 16.72
CA SER A 330 -13.11 14.17 15.86
C SER A 330 -14.31 14.78 16.62
N TYR A 331 -14.55 14.38 17.87
CA TYR A 331 -15.58 15.00 18.73
C TYR A 331 -15.38 16.52 18.91
N ASN A 332 -14.16 16.97 19.25
CA ASN A 332 -13.87 18.38 19.48
C ASN A 332 -13.84 19.19 18.17
N MET A 333 -13.36 18.61 17.08
CA MET A 333 -13.44 19.24 15.75
C MET A 333 -14.88 19.34 15.25
N LEU A 334 -15.77 18.39 15.55
CA LEU A 334 -17.20 18.52 15.23
C LEU A 334 -17.88 19.64 16.03
N LYS A 335 -17.58 19.80 17.33
CA LYS A 335 -18.03 20.96 18.13
C LYS A 335 -17.58 22.30 17.50
N LEU A 336 -16.31 22.37 17.07
CA LEU A 336 -15.75 23.54 16.39
C LEU A 336 -16.45 23.79 15.04
N THR A 337 -16.61 22.74 14.23
CA THR A 337 -17.22 22.77 12.90
C THR A 337 -18.68 23.23 12.95
N LYS A 338 -19.49 22.69 13.88
CA LYS A 338 -20.89 23.12 14.09
C LYS A 338 -20.97 24.61 14.40
N LEU A 339 -20.12 25.13 15.29
CA LEU A 339 -20.12 26.56 15.63
C LEU A 339 -19.65 27.41 14.45
N LEU A 340 -18.64 26.98 13.69
CA LEU A 340 -18.21 27.66 12.47
C LEU A 340 -19.33 27.69 11.41
N PHE A 341 -20.08 26.60 11.23
CA PHE A 341 -21.27 26.57 10.37
C PHE A 341 -22.35 27.55 10.85
N MET A 342 -22.75 27.48 12.14
CA MET A 342 -23.75 28.38 12.72
C MET A 342 -23.37 29.86 12.58
N ILE A 343 -22.09 30.20 12.76
CA ILE A 343 -21.59 31.56 12.60
C ILE A 343 -21.60 31.98 11.13
N THR A 344 -20.97 31.21 10.24
CA THR A 344 -20.70 31.64 8.86
C THR A 344 -21.86 31.40 7.90
N GLY A 345 -22.48 30.22 7.98
CA GLY A 345 -23.36 29.67 6.97
C GLY A 345 -22.64 29.08 5.74
N ASP A 346 -21.34 28.77 5.85
CA ASP A 346 -20.52 28.17 4.79
C ASP A 346 -20.68 26.63 4.78
N VAL A 347 -21.02 26.08 3.62
CA VAL A 347 -21.39 24.67 3.46
C VAL A 347 -20.22 23.70 3.68
N LYS A 348 -18.96 24.13 3.50
CA LYS A 348 -17.78 23.26 3.71
C LYS A 348 -17.74 22.62 5.10
N TYR A 349 -18.28 23.32 6.10
CA TYR A 349 -18.40 22.82 7.46
C TYR A 349 -19.47 21.72 7.58
N ALA A 350 -20.56 21.78 6.81
CA ALA A 350 -21.58 20.73 6.77
C ALA A 350 -21.08 19.47 6.04
N ASP A 351 -20.33 19.64 4.94
CA ASP A 351 -19.70 18.56 4.19
C ASP A 351 -18.67 17.79 5.05
N TRP A 352 -17.77 18.53 5.71
CA TRP A 352 -16.79 17.92 6.64
C TRP A 352 -17.45 17.27 7.87
N TYR A 353 -18.56 17.84 8.36
CA TYR A 353 -19.32 17.28 9.48
C TYR A 353 -19.96 15.93 9.08
N GLU A 354 -20.58 15.82 7.90
CA GLU A 354 -21.10 14.55 7.37
C GLU A 354 -19.99 13.48 7.33
N ASN A 355 -18.87 13.81 6.67
CA ASN A 355 -17.76 12.90 6.49
C ASN A 355 -17.22 12.37 7.83
N THR A 356 -16.99 13.27 8.79
CA THR A 356 -16.38 12.91 10.08
C THR A 356 -17.37 12.23 11.04
N PHE A 357 -18.65 12.64 11.00
CA PHE A 357 -19.70 12.01 11.79
C PHE A 357 -19.89 10.53 11.40
N LEU A 358 -20.05 10.25 10.10
CA LEU A 358 -20.22 8.87 9.62
C LEU A 358 -18.93 8.06 9.83
N ASN A 359 -17.79 8.58 9.37
CA ASN A 359 -16.61 7.74 9.15
C ASN A 359 -15.62 7.71 10.33
N SER A 360 -15.70 8.67 11.26
CA SER A 360 -14.94 8.64 12.52
C SER A 360 -15.82 8.49 13.77
N ILE A 361 -17.02 9.11 13.85
CA ILE A 361 -17.86 8.98 15.04
C ILE A 361 -18.67 7.69 15.04
N LEU A 362 -19.59 7.45 14.11
CA LEU A 362 -20.38 6.20 14.10
C LEU A 362 -19.51 4.94 14.04
N SER A 363 -18.34 5.04 13.40
CA SER A 363 -17.35 3.96 13.31
C SER A 363 -16.63 3.64 14.62
N SER A 364 -16.73 4.51 15.64
CA SER A 364 -16.05 4.38 16.93
C SER A 364 -16.77 3.53 17.97
N GLN A 365 -18.05 3.20 17.82
CA GLN A 365 -18.79 2.31 18.74
C GLN A 365 -18.78 0.86 18.25
N ASN A 366 -18.87 -0.07 19.20
CA ASN A 366 -19.26 -1.44 18.93
C ASN A 366 -20.81 -1.54 19.05
N PRO A 367 -21.55 -1.85 17.97
CA PRO A 367 -23.01 -1.80 17.97
C PRO A 367 -23.67 -2.88 18.85
N GLU A 368 -22.95 -3.90 19.30
CA GLU A 368 -23.47 -4.94 20.20
C GLU A 368 -23.33 -4.56 21.68
N THR A 369 -22.26 -3.84 22.04
CA THR A 369 -21.86 -3.58 23.45
C THR A 369 -21.88 -2.11 23.86
N GLY A 370 -22.04 -1.17 22.93
CA GLY A 370 -21.98 0.28 23.20
C GLY A 370 -20.58 0.83 23.49
N MET A 371 -19.57 -0.03 23.67
CA MET A 371 -18.21 0.39 24.00
C MET A 371 -17.52 1.10 22.83
N THR A 372 -16.69 2.10 23.13
CA THR A 372 -16.08 2.99 22.14
C THR A 372 -14.56 2.79 21.97
N THR A 373 -14.03 3.16 20.79
CA THR A 373 -12.59 3.12 20.46
C THR A 373 -11.83 4.30 21.04
N TYR A 374 -10.56 4.07 21.39
CA TYR A 374 -9.61 5.18 21.63
C TYR A 374 -8.99 5.67 20.32
N PHE A 375 -8.24 4.80 19.63
CA PHE A 375 -7.62 5.05 18.33
C PHE A 375 -8.35 4.32 17.21
N GLN A 376 -8.22 4.84 15.98
CA GLN A 376 -8.70 4.23 14.74
C GLN A 376 -7.51 4.03 13.80
N PRO A 377 -6.88 2.82 13.76
CA PRO A 377 -5.72 2.53 12.91
C PRO A 377 -5.92 2.92 11.44
N MET A 378 -5.04 3.76 10.89
CA MET A 378 -5.05 4.06 9.45
C MET A 378 -4.15 3.08 8.67
N ALA A 379 -3.24 2.36 9.35
CA ALA A 379 -2.52 1.23 8.76
C ALA A 379 -3.43 0.00 8.57
N SER A 380 -3.44 -0.52 7.34
CA SER A 380 -4.23 -1.70 6.96
C SER A 380 -3.72 -2.99 7.62
N GLY A 381 -4.63 -3.93 7.91
CA GLY A 381 -4.30 -5.19 8.61
C GLY A 381 -4.38 -5.10 10.14
N TYR A 382 -4.75 -3.95 10.70
CA TYR A 382 -5.14 -3.80 12.10
C TYR A 382 -6.68 -3.87 12.27
N PHE A 383 -7.16 -3.80 13.51
CA PHE A 383 -8.59 -3.90 13.85
C PHE A 383 -9.01 -2.88 14.92
N LYS A 384 -10.31 -2.62 15.05
CA LYS A 384 -10.85 -1.68 16.05
C LYS A 384 -10.80 -2.29 17.46
N VAL A 385 -10.27 -1.53 18.43
CA VAL A 385 -10.23 -1.94 19.85
C VAL A 385 -11.14 -1.05 20.67
N TYR A 386 -12.15 -1.67 21.26
CA TYR A 386 -13.16 -1.04 22.11
C TYR A 386 -12.80 -1.14 23.59
N GLY A 387 -13.30 -0.20 24.39
CA GLY A 387 -13.16 -0.17 25.84
C GLY A 387 -13.92 -1.28 26.58
N GLU A 388 -13.92 -1.18 27.91
CA GLU A 388 -14.60 -2.07 28.85
C GLU A 388 -15.37 -1.24 29.88
N GLU A 389 -16.67 -1.54 30.06
CA GLU A 389 -17.69 -0.75 30.78
C GLU A 389 -17.20 -0.05 32.05
N PHE A 390 -16.47 -0.76 32.92
CA PHE A 390 -16.15 -0.32 34.27
C PHE A 390 -14.65 -0.36 34.60
N THR A 391 -13.78 -0.41 33.58
CA THR A 391 -12.31 -0.43 33.75
C THR A 391 -11.60 0.63 32.91
N LYS A 392 -12.06 0.91 31.69
CA LYS A 392 -11.39 1.80 30.73
C LYS A 392 -12.02 3.20 30.71
N PHE A 393 -11.68 3.99 31.72
CA PHE A 393 -12.09 5.40 31.87
C PHE A 393 -11.15 6.35 31.14
N TRP A 394 -11.05 6.23 29.82
CA TRP A 394 -10.22 7.11 29.00
C TRP A 394 -10.90 8.46 28.71
N CYS A 395 -10.16 9.42 28.15
CA CYS A 395 -10.75 10.61 27.50
C CYS A 395 -11.77 10.21 26.42
N CYS A 396 -11.41 9.23 25.57
CA CYS A 396 -12.28 8.74 24.49
C CYS A 396 -13.58 8.10 25.00
N THR A 397 -13.55 7.42 26.16
CA THR A 397 -14.76 6.92 26.82
C THR A 397 -15.68 8.09 27.23
N GLY A 398 -15.08 9.19 27.71
CA GLY A 398 -15.78 10.44 28.00
C GLY A 398 -16.48 11.05 26.78
N SER A 399 -15.74 11.31 25.70
CA SER A 399 -16.33 11.83 24.46
C SER A 399 -17.28 10.84 23.79
N GLY A 400 -17.05 9.53 23.97
CA GLY A 400 -17.92 8.45 23.47
C GLY A 400 -19.33 8.59 24.02
N MET A 401 -19.49 8.65 25.34
CA MET A 401 -20.79 8.86 25.99
C MET A 401 -21.52 10.09 25.45
N GLU A 402 -20.79 11.19 25.22
CA GLU A 402 -21.38 12.41 24.65
C GLU A 402 -21.73 12.30 23.15
N ASN A 403 -20.98 11.52 22.36
CA ASN A 403 -21.24 11.34 20.92
C ASN A 403 -22.58 10.62 20.69
N PHE A 404 -22.75 9.46 21.31
CA PHE A 404 -23.87 8.57 21.00
C PHE A 404 -25.19 9.01 21.63
N THR A 405 -25.15 9.90 22.63
CA THR A 405 -26.34 10.55 23.18
C THR A 405 -26.85 11.75 22.38
N LYS A 406 -26.11 12.25 21.37
CA LYS A 406 -26.47 13.45 20.58
C LYS A 406 -26.49 13.25 19.06
N LEU A 407 -26.66 12.02 18.58
CA LEU A 407 -26.50 11.68 17.15
C LEU A 407 -27.35 12.50 16.16
N GLY A 408 -28.51 13.04 16.57
CA GLY A 408 -29.35 13.91 15.72
C GLY A 408 -28.87 15.38 15.60
N GLU A 409 -27.79 15.74 16.29
CA GLU A 409 -27.19 17.08 16.24
C GLU A 409 -26.69 17.44 14.83
N SER A 410 -26.90 18.68 14.40
CA SER A 410 -26.52 19.20 13.07
C SER A 410 -27.18 18.52 11.86
N PHE A 411 -28.22 17.69 12.04
CA PHE A 411 -29.00 17.14 10.91
C PHE A 411 -29.74 18.26 10.16
N TYR A 412 -30.31 19.18 10.93
CA TYR A 412 -31.13 20.29 10.46
C TYR A 412 -30.67 21.58 11.11
N PHE A 413 -30.72 22.69 10.38
CA PHE A 413 -30.57 24.03 10.93
C PHE A 413 -31.72 24.91 10.47
N HIS A 414 -31.97 26.02 11.15
CA HIS A 414 -32.98 26.98 10.74
C HIS A 414 -32.49 28.44 10.83
N LYS A 415 -33.08 29.27 9.96
CA LYS A 415 -32.92 30.72 9.97
C LYS A 415 -34.16 31.43 9.46
N ASP A 416 -34.73 32.32 10.27
CA ASP A 416 -35.94 33.10 9.99
C ASP A 416 -37.16 32.24 9.58
N ASN A 417 -37.38 32.03 8.27
CA ASN A 417 -38.42 31.16 7.71
C ASN A 417 -37.83 30.13 6.71
N THR A 418 -36.59 29.71 6.98
CA THR A 418 -35.79 28.79 6.18
C THR A 418 -35.47 27.55 7.02
N LEU A 419 -35.82 26.36 6.53
CA LEU A 419 -35.23 25.10 6.97
C LEU A 419 -33.98 24.82 6.13
N ILE A 420 -32.94 24.29 6.77
CA ILE A 420 -31.69 23.88 6.15
C ILE A 420 -31.49 22.41 6.51
N VAL A 421 -31.48 21.53 5.52
CA VAL A 421 -31.17 20.10 5.69
C VAL A 421 -29.69 19.91 5.37
N ASN A 422 -28.93 19.48 6.38
CA ASN A 422 -27.50 19.21 6.24
C ASN A 422 -27.19 17.71 6.14
N GLN A 423 -27.86 16.84 6.90
CA GLN A 423 -27.55 15.39 6.92
C GLN A 423 -28.67 14.55 6.32
N TYR A 424 -28.31 13.59 5.47
CA TYR A 424 -29.25 12.68 4.78
C TYR A 424 -29.41 11.36 5.54
N ILE A 425 -29.91 11.44 6.78
CA ILE A 425 -30.10 10.31 7.69
C ILE A 425 -31.58 10.25 8.10
N ALA A 426 -32.18 9.05 8.08
CA ALA A 426 -33.60 8.86 8.34
C ALA A 426 -34.01 9.43 9.72
N SER A 427 -34.98 10.35 9.72
CA SER A 427 -35.35 11.11 10.93
C SER A 427 -36.69 11.85 10.78
N VAL A 428 -37.23 12.32 11.91
CA VAL A 428 -38.38 13.23 11.97
C VAL A 428 -37.98 14.52 12.67
N LEU A 429 -38.14 15.65 11.99
CA LEU A 429 -38.02 16.98 12.58
C LEU A 429 -39.40 17.52 12.97
N ASN A 430 -39.59 17.89 14.23
CA ASN A 430 -40.80 18.54 14.76
C ASN A 430 -40.54 20.05 14.95
N TRP A 431 -40.69 20.85 13.90
CA TRP A 431 -40.46 22.31 13.97
C TRP A 431 -41.68 23.02 14.57
N THR A 432 -41.81 22.92 15.89
CA THR A 432 -42.94 23.44 16.68
C THR A 432 -43.20 24.94 16.43
N ASP A 433 -42.13 25.74 16.34
CA ASP A 433 -42.13 27.18 16.05
C ASP A 433 -42.81 27.57 14.72
N LYS A 434 -42.95 26.61 13.79
CA LYS A 434 -43.64 26.78 12.48
C LYS A 434 -44.90 25.94 12.36
N GLY A 435 -45.20 25.08 13.33
CA GLY A 435 -46.35 24.18 13.30
C GLY A 435 -46.28 23.12 12.19
N ILE A 436 -45.07 22.66 11.85
CA ILE A 436 -44.86 21.57 10.88
C ILE A 436 -44.02 20.42 11.44
N VAL A 437 -44.24 19.24 10.88
CA VAL A 437 -43.38 18.06 11.06
C VAL A 437 -42.83 17.67 9.69
N VAL A 438 -41.53 17.39 9.60
CA VAL A 438 -40.85 16.96 8.38
C VAL A 438 -40.26 15.58 8.62
N THR A 439 -40.77 14.56 7.93
CA THR A 439 -40.21 13.21 7.95
C THR A 439 -39.24 13.05 6.79
N GLN A 440 -37.95 12.89 7.09
CA GLN A 440 -36.92 12.46 6.15
C GLN A 440 -36.87 10.94 6.12
N LYS A 441 -37.27 10.35 4.99
CA LYS A 441 -37.07 8.94 4.67
C LYS A 441 -35.94 8.81 3.66
N THR A 442 -34.91 8.07 4.01
CA THR A 442 -33.75 7.78 3.15
C THR A 442 -33.04 6.54 3.66
N ASP A 443 -32.33 5.86 2.79
CA ASP A 443 -31.42 4.75 3.07
C ASP A 443 -30.04 4.99 2.40
N ILE A 444 -29.72 6.25 2.06
CA ILE A 444 -28.38 6.66 1.59
C ILE A 444 -27.33 6.15 2.58
N PRO A 445 -26.28 5.43 2.14
CA PRO A 445 -25.80 5.28 0.76
C PRO A 445 -26.38 4.10 -0.05
N MET A 446 -27.31 3.30 0.47
CA MET A 446 -27.83 2.11 -0.23
C MET A 446 -28.67 2.48 -1.47
N THR A 447 -29.43 3.57 -1.42
CA THR A 447 -29.95 4.26 -2.63
C THR A 447 -29.43 5.69 -2.73
N ASP A 448 -29.75 6.34 -3.84
CA ASP A 448 -29.42 7.72 -4.20
C ASP A 448 -30.46 8.75 -3.72
N LYS A 449 -31.41 8.40 -2.84
CA LYS A 449 -32.63 9.20 -2.62
C LYS A 449 -32.93 9.56 -1.17
N ALA A 450 -33.40 10.80 -0.99
CA ALA A 450 -34.03 11.26 0.24
C ALA A 450 -35.39 11.91 -0.04
N GLU A 451 -36.41 11.49 0.71
CA GLU A 451 -37.80 11.92 0.60
C GLU A 451 -38.24 12.64 1.87
N PHE A 452 -38.76 13.85 1.72
CA PHE A 452 -39.23 14.73 2.79
C PHE A 452 -40.74 14.88 2.71
N THR A 453 -41.47 14.27 3.64
CA THR A 453 -42.91 14.50 3.80
C THR A 453 -43.15 15.64 4.79
N ILE A 454 -43.78 16.72 4.34
CA ILE A 454 -44.15 17.88 5.15
C ILE A 454 -45.59 17.74 5.63
N GLN A 455 -45.77 17.69 6.94
CA GLN A 455 -47.07 17.74 7.62
C GLN A 455 -47.29 19.16 8.17
N GLY A 456 -48.50 19.69 8.04
CA GLY A 456 -48.81 21.11 8.25
C GLY A 456 -48.52 21.99 7.02
N ASN A 457 -48.80 23.29 7.11
CA ASN A 457 -48.67 24.23 5.99
C ASN A 457 -47.52 25.21 6.25
N PHE A 458 -46.60 25.38 5.30
CA PHE A 458 -45.38 26.19 5.47
C PHE A 458 -45.14 27.11 4.27
N ASP A 459 -45.31 28.42 4.47
CA ASP A 459 -45.00 29.46 3.48
C ASP A 459 -43.55 29.97 3.65
N GLY A 460 -42.59 29.09 3.36
CA GLY A 460 -41.17 29.32 3.59
C GLY A 460 -40.27 28.61 2.58
N THR A 461 -38.98 28.53 2.90
CA THR A 461 -37.96 27.92 2.05
C THR A 461 -37.37 26.68 2.75
N ILE A 462 -37.11 25.63 1.98
CA ILE A 462 -36.32 24.46 2.40
C ILE A 462 -35.06 24.44 1.53
N LEU A 463 -33.90 24.41 2.18
CA LEU A 463 -32.60 24.26 1.55
C LEU A 463 -32.15 22.81 1.75
N LEU A 464 -31.89 22.11 0.65
CA LEU A 464 -31.35 20.76 0.65
C LEU A 464 -29.87 20.86 0.26
N ARG A 465 -28.94 20.37 1.09
CA ARG A 465 -27.50 20.43 0.78
C ARG A 465 -27.22 19.69 -0.53
N LEU A 466 -26.31 20.25 -1.32
CA LEU A 466 -25.68 19.57 -2.44
C LEU A 466 -24.27 19.21 -1.93
N PRO A 467 -24.01 17.93 -1.59
CA PRO A 467 -22.74 17.52 -1.01
C PRO A 467 -21.56 17.72 -1.96
N ASP A 468 -20.35 17.75 -1.40
CA ASP A 468 -19.08 17.76 -2.13
C ASP A 468 -18.87 16.51 -3.00
N TRP A 469 -19.31 15.35 -2.53
CA TRP A 469 -19.14 14.03 -3.16
C TRP A 469 -20.06 13.72 -4.36
N LEU A 470 -20.88 14.67 -4.81
CA LEU A 470 -21.83 14.45 -5.91
C LEU A 470 -21.14 14.11 -7.24
N SER A 471 -21.43 12.95 -7.81
CA SER A 471 -20.91 12.53 -9.13
C SER A 471 -21.64 13.15 -10.34
N GLY A 472 -22.69 13.94 -10.09
CA GLY A 472 -23.47 14.60 -11.14
C GLY A 472 -24.57 15.50 -10.62
N ASP A 473 -25.33 16.11 -11.54
CA ASP A 473 -26.43 17.01 -11.23
C ASP A 473 -27.52 16.33 -10.38
N ALA A 474 -27.71 16.81 -9.15
CA ALA A 474 -28.80 16.35 -8.30
C ALA A 474 -30.17 16.77 -8.85
N THR A 475 -31.16 15.88 -8.81
CA THR A 475 -32.54 16.19 -9.26
C THR A 475 -33.50 16.33 -8.09
N VAL A 476 -34.39 17.33 -8.12
CA VAL A 476 -35.45 17.51 -7.12
C VAL A 476 -36.81 17.38 -7.78
N THR A 477 -37.75 16.70 -7.11
CA THR A 477 -39.18 16.70 -7.47
C THR A 477 -40.01 17.19 -6.28
N VAL A 478 -41.18 17.77 -6.56
CA VAL A 478 -42.19 18.13 -5.56
C VAL A 478 -43.52 17.51 -5.96
N ASN A 479 -44.11 16.71 -5.08
CA ASN A 479 -45.30 15.90 -5.33
C ASN A 479 -45.20 15.04 -6.61
N GLY A 480 -44.00 14.52 -6.90
CA GLY A 480 -43.72 13.68 -8.08
C GLY A 480 -43.58 14.43 -9.41
N ALA A 481 -43.46 15.76 -9.39
CA ALA A 481 -43.18 16.57 -10.57
C ALA A 481 -41.83 17.30 -10.45
N ASP A 482 -41.07 17.34 -11.55
CA ASP A 482 -39.72 17.93 -11.60
C ASP A 482 -39.71 19.40 -11.13
N TYR A 483 -38.77 19.73 -10.24
CA TYR A 483 -38.63 21.06 -9.64
C TYR A 483 -37.29 21.68 -10.02
N ASN A 484 -37.33 22.68 -10.91
CA ASN A 484 -36.17 23.49 -11.26
C ASN A 484 -35.80 24.41 -10.08
N TYR A 485 -34.86 23.97 -9.24
CA TYR A 485 -34.34 24.74 -8.12
C TYR A 485 -33.28 25.77 -8.57
N ALA A 486 -33.00 26.73 -7.69
CA ALA A 486 -31.80 27.58 -7.78
C ALA A 486 -30.77 27.12 -6.73
N VAL A 487 -29.49 27.40 -6.93
CA VAL A 487 -28.44 27.06 -5.95
C VAL A 487 -28.07 28.28 -5.09
N THR A 488 -27.78 28.06 -3.80
CA THR A 488 -27.28 29.07 -2.86
C THR A 488 -26.16 28.49 -1.99
N GLY A 489 -25.31 29.34 -1.41
CA GLY A 489 -24.30 28.88 -0.43
C GLY A 489 -23.08 28.19 -1.04
N VAL A 490 -22.88 28.33 -2.35
CA VAL A 490 -21.67 27.89 -3.07
C VAL A 490 -20.44 28.61 -2.50
N GLY A 491 -19.45 27.84 -2.05
CA GLY A 491 -18.14 28.30 -1.61
C GLY A 491 -17.06 28.04 -2.66
N GLU A 492 -15.79 28.02 -2.23
CA GLU A 492 -14.70 27.51 -3.07
C GLU A 492 -14.65 25.98 -2.95
N GLY A 493 -14.90 25.28 -4.05
CA GLY A 493 -14.89 23.81 -4.09
C GLY A 493 -16.15 23.09 -3.60
N THR A 494 -17.26 23.78 -3.34
CA THR A 494 -18.48 23.18 -2.77
C THR A 494 -19.75 23.44 -3.59
N ASN A 495 -20.70 22.50 -3.55
CA ASN A 495 -21.91 22.55 -4.37
C ASN A 495 -23.08 23.35 -3.74
N GLY A 496 -23.04 23.62 -2.44
CA GLY A 496 -23.99 24.53 -1.77
C GLY A 496 -25.33 23.87 -1.40
N TYR A 497 -26.44 24.52 -1.76
CA TYR A 497 -27.80 24.08 -1.43
C TYR A 497 -28.79 24.32 -2.57
N ALA A 498 -29.60 23.31 -2.88
CA ALA A 498 -30.78 23.42 -3.71
C ALA A 498 -31.90 24.17 -2.95
N VAL A 499 -32.38 25.26 -3.54
CA VAL A 499 -33.42 26.12 -2.97
C VAL A 499 -34.81 25.66 -3.42
N VAL A 500 -35.57 25.03 -2.52
CA VAL A 500 -36.98 24.70 -2.73
C VAL A 500 -37.85 25.72 -1.99
N ASN A 501 -38.67 26.46 -2.72
CA ASN A 501 -39.57 27.46 -2.15
C ASN A 501 -41.02 26.96 -2.15
N GLY A 502 -41.72 27.25 -1.05
CA GLY A 502 -43.16 27.00 -0.90
C GLY A 502 -44.04 28.01 -1.66
N PRO A 503 -45.33 28.13 -1.29
CA PRO A 503 -45.96 27.52 -0.11
C PRO A 503 -46.10 25.99 -0.23
N PHE A 504 -45.72 25.30 0.85
CA PHE A 504 -45.96 23.87 1.04
C PHE A 504 -47.27 23.67 1.79
N VAL A 505 -48.06 22.69 1.38
CA VAL A 505 -49.32 22.30 2.04
C VAL A 505 -49.17 20.97 2.77
N ASP A 506 -50.09 20.70 3.70
CA ASP A 506 -50.12 19.43 4.44
C ASP A 506 -50.09 18.21 3.50
N GLY A 507 -49.13 17.31 3.73
CA GLY A 507 -48.87 16.14 2.89
C GLY A 507 -48.02 16.41 1.64
N THR A 508 -47.35 17.56 1.54
CA THR A 508 -46.41 17.82 0.44
C THR A 508 -45.17 16.94 0.57
N VAL A 509 -44.81 16.24 -0.51
CA VAL A 509 -43.59 15.44 -0.61
C VAL A 509 -42.56 16.16 -1.47
N ILE A 510 -41.32 16.25 -0.99
CA ILE A 510 -40.16 16.68 -1.77
C ILE A 510 -39.21 15.49 -1.86
N THR A 511 -38.75 15.12 -3.05
CA THR A 511 -37.73 14.06 -3.20
C THR A 511 -36.51 14.64 -3.87
N ILE A 512 -35.33 14.46 -3.27
CA ILE A 512 -34.03 14.74 -3.91
C ILE A 512 -33.36 13.42 -4.28
N THR A 513 -32.64 13.45 -5.40
CA THR A 513 -31.78 12.36 -5.86
C THR A 513 -30.36 12.90 -6.00
N LEU A 514 -29.40 12.22 -5.39
CA LEU A 514 -28.01 12.63 -5.19
C LEU A 514 -27.10 11.57 -5.83
N PRO A 515 -26.62 11.75 -7.08
CA PRO A 515 -25.72 10.81 -7.73
C PRO A 515 -24.47 10.53 -6.89
N MET A 516 -24.17 9.25 -6.69
CA MET A 516 -22.98 8.75 -6.02
C MET A 516 -22.14 7.92 -7.00
N GLU A 517 -20.84 7.91 -6.79
CA GLU A 517 -19.91 6.97 -7.41
C GLU A 517 -18.80 6.63 -6.40
N VAL A 518 -17.99 5.61 -6.71
CA VAL A 518 -16.75 5.32 -5.98
C VAL A 518 -15.70 6.34 -6.40
N VAL A 519 -15.09 7.02 -5.43
CA VAL A 519 -14.02 8.00 -5.65
C VAL A 519 -12.79 7.58 -4.85
N ALA A 520 -11.63 7.59 -5.50
CA ALA A 520 -10.34 7.29 -4.91
C ALA A 520 -9.67 8.57 -4.37
N TYR A 521 -9.07 8.48 -3.19
CA TYR A 521 -8.38 9.57 -2.50
C TYR A 521 -6.99 9.08 -2.08
N ASN A 522 -5.92 9.72 -2.55
CA ASN A 522 -4.56 9.39 -2.13
C ASN A 522 -4.12 10.17 -0.88
N LEU A 523 -3.07 9.67 -0.23
CA LEU A 523 -2.39 10.40 0.85
C LEU A 523 -1.35 11.38 0.26
N PRO A 524 -1.22 12.59 0.84
CA PRO A 524 -0.46 13.69 0.22
C PRO A 524 1.07 13.54 0.26
N ASP A 525 1.58 12.46 0.87
CA ASP A 525 2.99 12.04 0.84
C ASP A 525 3.19 10.58 0.38
N GLY A 526 2.15 9.97 -0.19
CA GLY A 526 2.12 8.61 -0.74
C GLY A 526 1.30 8.60 -2.03
N ASP A 527 1.93 8.97 -3.14
CA ASP A 527 1.26 9.26 -4.42
C ASP A 527 0.35 8.12 -4.90
N ASN A 528 0.80 6.86 -4.72
CA ASN A 528 0.08 5.63 -5.05
C ASN A 528 -0.73 5.02 -3.88
N THR A 529 -0.82 5.67 -2.72
CA THR A 529 -1.48 5.11 -1.52
C THR A 529 -2.91 5.63 -1.42
N TYR A 530 -3.87 4.82 -1.87
CA TYR A 530 -5.29 5.20 -2.05
C TYR A 530 -6.24 4.54 -1.04
N ALA A 531 -7.27 5.30 -0.64
CA ALA A 531 -8.47 4.82 0.03
C ALA A 531 -9.72 5.30 -0.75
N PHE A 532 -10.88 4.69 -0.48
CA PHE A 532 -12.09 4.90 -1.28
C PHE A 532 -13.27 5.44 -0.45
N LYS A 533 -14.08 6.31 -1.06
CA LYS A 533 -15.45 6.62 -0.61
C LYS A 533 -16.46 6.22 -1.69
N TYR A 534 -17.69 5.93 -1.27
CA TYR A 534 -18.86 5.91 -2.15
C TYR A 534 -19.86 6.93 -1.61
N GLY A 535 -20.01 8.07 -2.30
CA GLY A 535 -20.73 9.22 -1.77
C GLY A 535 -20.23 9.66 -0.38
N PRO A 536 -21.08 9.68 0.67
CA PRO A 536 -20.71 10.18 2.00
C PRO A 536 -19.85 9.19 2.81
N VAL A 537 -19.85 7.89 2.47
CA VAL A 537 -19.23 6.84 3.28
C VAL A 537 -17.84 6.45 2.80
N VAL A 538 -16.92 6.29 3.73
CA VAL A 538 -15.61 5.65 3.53
C VAL A 538 -15.80 4.14 3.47
N LEU A 539 -15.09 3.51 2.55
CA LEU A 539 -15.06 2.07 2.37
C LEU A 539 -13.79 1.48 3.00
N SER A 540 -13.91 0.33 3.66
CA SER A 540 -12.75 -0.46 4.11
C SER A 540 -12.88 -1.92 3.73
N ALA A 541 -11.75 -2.54 3.37
CA ALA A 541 -11.68 -3.95 3.03
C ALA A 541 -11.85 -4.84 4.27
N LEU A 542 -12.52 -5.98 4.11
CA LEU A 542 -12.53 -7.08 5.07
C LEU A 542 -11.20 -7.83 4.99
N LEU A 543 -10.50 -8.00 6.13
CA LEU A 543 -9.21 -8.69 6.21
C LEU A 543 -9.20 -9.84 7.25
N GLY A 544 -10.37 -10.33 7.67
CA GLY A 544 -10.48 -11.50 8.54
C GLY A 544 -10.32 -11.22 10.03
N ASN A 545 -10.31 -12.28 10.84
CA ASN A 545 -10.32 -12.19 12.31
C ASN A 545 -9.21 -13.02 12.98
N THR A 546 -8.23 -13.48 12.21
CA THR A 546 -7.08 -14.24 12.73
C THR A 546 -6.24 -13.39 13.70
N ASP A 547 -5.93 -13.98 14.86
CA ASP A 547 -5.02 -13.47 15.90
C ASP A 547 -5.23 -11.98 16.27
N MET A 548 -6.48 -11.58 16.52
CA MET A 548 -6.85 -10.22 16.96
C MET A 548 -6.40 -9.91 18.41
N ASN A 549 -5.10 -10.07 18.67
CA ASN A 549 -4.44 -9.87 19.95
C ASN A 549 -4.38 -8.39 20.32
N ARG A 550 -4.59 -8.10 21.60
CA ARG A 550 -4.59 -6.72 22.15
C ARG A 550 -3.32 -6.48 22.96
N SER A 551 -2.78 -5.27 22.83
CA SER A 551 -1.66 -4.76 23.63
C SER A 551 -2.09 -3.48 24.38
N THR A 552 -1.19 -2.92 25.17
CA THR A 552 -1.44 -1.73 26.00
C THR A 552 -0.30 -0.73 25.85
N THR A 553 -0.65 0.55 25.79
CA THR A 553 0.30 1.66 25.61
C THR A 553 -0.08 2.89 26.45
N GLY A 554 0.77 3.92 26.41
CA GLY A 554 0.56 5.21 27.07
C GLY A 554 0.29 5.04 28.56
N VAL A 555 -0.89 5.49 28.98
CA VAL A 555 -1.39 5.26 30.35
C VAL A 555 -2.56 4.26 30.31
N ASP A 556 -2.28 2.99 30.05
CA ASP A 556 -3.28 1.91 30.03
C ASP A 556 -4.37 2.05 28.93
N VAL A 557 -3.99 2.60 27.77
CA VAL A 557 -4.81 2.61 26.54
C VAL A 557 -4.62 1.28 25.80
N THR A 558 -5.72 0.61 25.45
CA THR A 558 -5.68 -0.69 24.74
C THR A 558 -5.65 -0.49 23.24
N ILE A 559 -4.74 -1.19 22.55
CA ILE A 559 -4.50 -1.08 21.10
C ILE A 559 -4.41 -2.48 20.45
N PRO A 560 -4.62 -2.63 19.14
CA PRO A 560 -4.37 -3.90 18.47
C PRO A 560 -2.85 -4.15 18.43
N ALA A 561 -2.41 -5.36 18.81
CA ALA A 561 -1.01 -5.65 19.06
C ALA A 561 -0.16 -5.71 17.78
N GLU A 562 -0.70 -6.34 16.73
CA GLU A 562 0.05 -6.70 15.53
C GLU A 562 -0.76 -6.53 14.25
N ARG A 563 -0.05 -6.14 13.18
CA ARG A 563 -0.55 -6.03 11.81
C ARG A 563 -0.45 -7.41 11.14
N LEU A 564 -1.54 -7.88 10.54
CA LEU A 564 -1.58 -9.17 9.85
C LEU A 564 -2.58 -9.11 8.69
N PHE A 565 -2.27 -9.85 7.64
CA PHE A 565 -3.14 -10.11 6.50
C PHE A 565 -3.27 -11.63 6.35
N GLU A 566 -4.48 -12.11 6.06
CA GLU A 566 -4.69 -13.52 5.74
C GLU A 566 -4.47 -13.71 4.24
N GLU A 567 -3.65 -14.70 3.85
CA GLU A 567 -3.21 -15.02 2.47
C GLU A 567 -4.36 -15.04 1.44
N LYS A 568 -5.55 -15.49 1.86
CA LYS A 568 -6.79 -15.53 1.05
C LYS A 568 -7.35 -14.15 0.63
N TYR A 569 -6.83 -13.07 1.20
CA TYR A 569 -7.17 -11.68 0.88
C TYR A 569 -6.02 -10.95 0.17
N LEU A 570 -4.78 -11.16 0.60
CA LEU A 570 -3.56 -10.57 0.06
C LEU A 570 -2.44 -11.62 0.12
N THR A 571 -1.99 -12.07 -1.04
CA THR A 571 -1.09 -13.24 -1.17
C THR A 571 0.32 -12.98 -0.63
N ASP A 572 0.84 -11.77 -0.80
CA ASP A 572 2.19 -11.37 -0.38
C ASP A 572 2.31 -10.94 1.10
N GLY A 573 1.19 -10.89 1.82
CA GLY A 573 1.12 -10.52 3.23
C GLY A 573 1.42 -9.05 3.57
N ASN A 574 1.38 -8.10 2.62
CA ASN A 574 1.48 -6.66 2.92
C ASN A 574 0.28 -5.83 2.40
N ASP A 575 0.42 -4.50 2.26
CA ASP A 575 -0.65 -3.60 1.77
C ASP A 575 -0.38 -3.01 0.39
N THR A 576 0.50 -3.63 -0.39
CA THR A 576 0.61 -3.40 -1.83
C THR A 576 -0.52 -4.14 -2.56
N ILE A 577 -0.98 -3.60 -3.68
CA ILE A 577 -1.91 -4.22 -4.62
C ILE A 577 -1.41 -3.94 -6.04
N VAL A 578 -1.12 -4.98 -6.82
CA VAL A 578 -0.73 -4.85 -8.22
C VAL A 578 -1.98 -4.81 -9.11
N VAL A 579 -2.14 -3.71 -9.86
CA VAL A 579 -3.24 -3.55 -10.84
C VAL A 579 -2.95 -4.35 -12.11
N MET A 580 -3.99 -4.87 -12.77
CA MET A 580 -3.80 -5.82 -13.87
C MET A 580 -3.79 -5.18 -15.27
N THR A 581 -4.63 -4.18 -15.60
CA THR A 581 -4.74 -3.66 -17.00
C THR A 581 -4.17 -2.28 -17.27
N ASP A 582 -4.06 -1.45 -16.23
CA ASP A 582 -3.98 0.00 -16.35
C ASP A 582 -2.73 0.50 -15.60
N THR A 583 -2.23 1.69 -15.93
CA THR A 583 -1.37 2.40 -14.97
C THR A 583 -2.18 2.73 -13.70
N VAL A 584 -1.51 2.97 -12.56
CA VAL A 584 -2.22 3.30 -11.30
C VAL A 584 -3.13 4.54 -11.46
N ASP A 585 -2.69 5.55 -12.20
CA ASP A 585 -3.49 6.74 -12.51
C ASP A 585 -4.75 6.41 -13.33
N GLU A 586 -4.62 5.55 -14.35
CA GLU A 586 -5.75 5.13 -15.19
C GLU A 586 -6.72 4.21 -14.42
N PHE A 587 -6.20 3.30 -13.59
CA PHE A 587 -7.01 2.43 -12.74
C PHE A 587 -7.87 3.26 -11.77
N MET A 588 -7.28 4.28 -11.15
CA MET A 588 -7.98 5.17 -10.22
C MET A 588 -8.95 6.12 -10.93
N ALA A 589 -8.61 6.60 -12.13
CA ALA A 589 -9.53 7.37 -12.97
C ALA A 589 -10.75 6.55 -13.43
N ASN A 590 -10.59 5.24 -13.59
CA ASN A 590 -11.63 4.29 -14.01
C ASN A 590 -12.20 3.45 -12.85
N ILE A 591 -11.96 3.82 -11.58
CA ILE A 591 -12.22 2.97 -10.39
C ILE A 591 -13.64 2.41 -10.29
N ASN A 592 -14.65 3.11 -10.82
CA ASN A 592 -16.05 2.65 -10.90
C ASN A 592 -16.27 1.42 -11.79
N THR A 593 -15.29 1.07 -12.63
CA THR A 593 -15.26 -0.18 -13.40
C THR A 593 -14.75 -1.34 -12.56
N TYR A 594 -13.84 -1.08 -11.62
CA TYR A 594 -13.07 -2.10 -10.89
C TYR A 594 -13.57 -2.37 -9.47
N MET A 595 -14.20 -1.38 -8.83
CA MET A 595 -14.93 -1.53 -7.56
C MET A 595 -16.39 -1.91 -7.85
N VAL A 596 -16.62 -3.19 -8.15
CA VAL A 596 -17.92 -3.71 -8.61
C VAL A 596 -18.86 -3.93 -7.42
N ARG A 597 -20.01 -3.25 -7.42
CA ARG A 597 -21.04 -3.39 -6.38
C ARG A 597 -21.71 -4.76 -6.43
N ASP A 598 -21.92 -5.40 -5.27
CA ASP A 598 -22.79 -6.58 -5.16
C ASP A 598 -24.26 -6.17 -5.00
N GLU A 599 -24.96 -6.09 -6.14
CA GLU A 599 -26.40 -5.78 -6.22
C GLU A 599 -27.31 -6.88 -5.60
N ASN A 600 -26.75 -8.01 -5.14
CA ASN A 600 -27.50 -9.07 -4.45
C ASN A 600 -27.38 -9.01 -2.93
N SER A 601 -26.56 -8.11 -2.36
CA SER A 601 -26.38 -8.03 -0.91
C SER A 601 -27.32 -7.02 -0.27
N ASP A 602 -27.92 -7.41 0.86
CA ASP A 602 -28.71 -6.52 1.75
C ASP A 602 -27.87 -5.39 2.42
N THR A 603 -26.58 -5.29 2.11
CA THR A 603 -25.61 -4.36 2.70
C THR A 603 -24.70 -3.81 1.60
N LEU A 604 -24.29 -2.54 1.67
CA LEU A 604 -23.40 -1.95 0.67
C LEU A 604 -22.03 -2.66 0.66
N LYS A 605 -21.75 -3.38 -0.43
CA LYS A 605 -20.51 -4.12 -0.67
C LYS A 605 -19.98 -3.84 -2.08
N PHE A 606 -18.66 -3.75 -2.19
CA PHE A 606 -17.95 -3.71 -3.47
C PHE A 606 -16.85 -4.76 -3.47
N LYS A 607 -16.71 -5.54 -4.55
CA LYS A 607 -15.51 -6.35 -4.78
C LYS A 607 -14.53 -5.54 -5.62
N LEU A 608 -13.28 -5.45 -5.16
CA LEU A 608 -12.18 -4.98 -5.99
C LEU A 608 -11.83 -6.08 -7.00
N THR A 609 -11.71 -5.68 -8.26
CA THR A 609 -11.41 -6.57 -9.40
C THR A 609 -10.24 -6.00 -10.20
N ASN A 610 -9.75 -6.77 -11.18
CA ASN A 610 -8.66 -6.34 -12.07
C ASN A 610 -7.34 -6.02 -11.32
N VAL A 611 -7.02 -6.86 -10.34
CA VAL A 611 -5.83 -6.83 -9.48
C VAL A 611 -5.29 -8.26 -9.34
N ALA A 612 -3.98 -8.45 -9.17
CA ALA A 612 -3.32 -9.75 -9.27
C ALA A 612 -3.27 -10.54 -7.96
N ASP A 613 -3.02 -9.82 -6.87
CA ASP A 613 -2.56 -10.29 -5.56
C ASP A 613 -3.64 -10.19 -4.47
N ALA A 614 -4.78 -9.55 -4.79
CA ALA A 614 -5.76 -9.05 -3.84
C ALA A 614 -7.19 -9.53 -4.12
N ASN A 615 -7.81 -10.19 -3.15
CA ASN A 615 -9.21 -10.66 -3.19
C ASN A 615 -10.07 -9.89 -2.18
N LEU A 616 -10.13 -8.56 -2.34
CA LEU A 616 -10.73 -7.66 -1.35
C LEU A 616 -12.23 -7.40 -1.59
N THR A 617 -13.02 -7.60 -0.54
CA THR A 617 -14.39 -7.09 -0.45
C THR A 617 -14.41 -5.89 0.48
N TYR A 618 -14.87 -4.75 -0.02
CA TYR A 618 -15.02 -3.49 0.70
C TYR A 618 -16.44 -3.32 1.22
N VAL A 619 -16.55 -2.81 2.45
CA VAL A 619 -17.81 -2.48 3.16
C VAL A 619 -17.77 -1.05 3.67
N THR A 620 -18.92 -0.52 4.09
CA THR A 620 -19.01 0.74 4.86
C THR A 620 -18.16 0.69 6.13
N HIS A 621 -17.19 1.60 6.27
CA HIS A 621 -16.20 1.54 7.37
C HIS A 621 -16.83 1.62 8.77
N TYR A 622 -17.95 2.32 8.91
CA TYR A 622 -18.61 2.44 10.22
C TYR A 622 -19.30 1.16 10.67
N THR A 623 -19.78 0.32 9.75
CA THR A 623 -20.44 -0.96 10.08
C THR A 623 -19.46 -2.11 10.32
N GLN A 624 -18.16 -1.93 10.09
CA GLN A 624 -17.13 -2.95 10.34
C GLN A 624 -16.63 -2.88 11.78
N TYR A 625 -16.89 -3.90 12.59
CA TYR A 625 -16.50 -3.96 14.02
C TYR A 625 -15.97 -5.33 14.49
N THR A 626 -16.04 -6.37 13.64
CA THR A 626 -15.75 -7.77 13.96
C THR A 626 -14.39 -8.27 13.46
N GLU A 627 -13.72 -7.54 12.58
CA GLU A 627 -12.59 -8.00 11.77
C GLU A 627 -11.47 -6.95 11.67
N ARG A 628 -10.30 -7.42 11.21
CA ARG A 628 -9.25 -6.59 10.64
C ARG A 628 -9.75 -5.88 9.40
N TYR A 629 -9.21 -4.68 9.15
CA TYR A 629 -9.61 -3.85 8.04
C TYR A 629 -8.44 -3.18 7.34
N GLY A 630 -8.65 -2.83 6.08
CA GLY A 630 -7.77 -1.93 5.33
C GLY A 630 -8.54 -0.73 4.80
N LEU A 631 -7.99 0.46 5.03
CA LEU A 631 -8.50 1.72 4.48
C LEU A 631 -7.67 2.13 3.28
N TYR A 632 -6.36 2.26 3.49
CA TYR A 632 -5.38 2.64 2.48
C TYR A 632 -4.58 1.43 2.01
N PHE A 633 -4.44 1.30 0.70
CA PHE A 633 -3.54 0.34 0.07
C PHE A 633 -2.63 1.07 -0.92
N LYS A 634 -1.41 0.59 -1.08
CA LYS A 634 -0.44 1.10 -2.05
C LYS A 634 -0.66 0.38 -3.37
N PHE A 635 -0.99 1.09 -4.44
CA PHE A 635 -1.19 0.48 -5.75
C PHE A 635 0.10 0.49 -6.57
N SER A 636 0.28 -0.52 -7.42
CA SER A 636 1.46 -0.68 -8.26
C SER A 636 1.10 -1.19 -9.65
N ASP A 637 1.70 -0.61 -10.68
CA ASP A 637 1.75 -1.15 -12.06
C ASP A 637 3.12 -1.82 -12.35
N ASP A 638 3.97 -1.98 -11.33
CA ASP A 638 5.14 -2.85 -11.39
C ASP A 638 4.72 -4.32 -11.30
N HIS A 639 4.57 -4.94 -12.47
CA HIS A 639 4.17 -6.34 -12.58
C HIS A 639 5.24 -7.33 -12.08
N SER A 640 6.47 -6.90 -11.78
CA SER A 640 7.48 -7.79 -11.14
C SER A 640 7.14 -8.11 -9.68
N LEU A 641 6.16 -7.40 -9.10
CA LEU A 641 5.60 -7.69 -7.78
C LEU A 641 4.45 -8.72 -7.82
N MET A 642 3.97 -9.14 -9.00
CA MET A 642 2.90 -10.13 -9.11
C MET A 642 3.35 -11.51 -8.62
N ASP A 643 2.50 -12.19 -7.85
CA ASP A 643 2.64 -13.63 -7.67
C ASP A 643 2.41 -14.33 -9.01
N SER A 644 3.48 -14.96 -9.52
CA SER A 644 3.44 -15.72 -10.76
C SER A 644 2.48 -16.91 -10.70
N ALA A 645 2.20 -17.46 -9.50
CA ALA A 645 1.19 -18.50 -9.34
C ALA A 645 -0.21 -17.95 -9.64
N ALA A 646 -0.58 -16.77 -9.12
CA ALA A 646 -1.87 -16.14 -9.38
C ALA A 646 -2.11 -15.84 -10.88
N VAL A 647 -1.09 -15.36 -11.59
CA VAL A 647 -1.15 -15.15 -13.04
C VAL A 647 -1.38 -16.47 -13.79
N ILE A 648 -0.63 -17.53 -13.45
CA ILE A 648 -0.73 -18.84 -14.10
C ILE A 648 -2.08 -19.52 -13.77
N ASP A 649 -2.55 -19.45 -12.53
CA ASP A 649 -3.81 -20.06 -12.09
C ASP A 649 -5.02 -19.34 -12.68
N GLY A 650 -4.99 -18.01 -12.80
CA GLY A 650 -6.01 -17.25 -13.53
C GLY A 650 -6.15 -17.68 -15.01
N LYS A 651 -5.03 -18.03 -15.67
CA LYS A 651 -5.06 -18.61 -17.02
C LYS A 651 -5.64 -20.03 -17.04
N LYS A 652 -5.37 -20.86 -16.02
CA LYS A 652 -5.97 -22.21 -15.89
C LYS A 652 -7.48 -22.15 -15.70
N ASP A 653 -7.97 -21.24 -14.86
CA ASP A 653 -9.40 -21.04 -14.61
C ASP A 653 -10.11 -20.56 -15.88
N ALA A 654 -9.59 -19.55 -16.58
CA ALA A 654 -10.15 -19.07 -17.84
C ALA A 654 -10.18 -20.16 -18.93
N ARG A 655 -9.11 -20.98 -19.02
CA ARG A 655 -9.03 -22.16 -19.89
C ARG A 655 -10.10 -23.20 -19.56
N LEU A 656 -10.33 -23.46 -18.26
CA LEU A 656 -11.27 -24.45 -17.77
C LEU A 656 -12.73 -23.98 -17.81
N GLU A 657 -12.99 -22.67 -17.73
CA GLU A 657 -14.31 -22.11 -18.03
C GLU A 657 -14.65 -22.30 -19.51
N ALA A 658 -13.72 -21.95 -20.41
CA ALA A 658 -13.96 -21.91 -21.85
C ALA A 658 -13.96 -23.30 -22.54
N LEU A 659 -13.05 -24.20 -22.19
CA LEU A 659 -12.78 -25.43 -22.97
C LEU A 659 -13.30 -26.73 -22.34
N LYS A 660 -13.94 -26.69 -21.17
CA LYS A 660 -14.39 -27.88 -20.44
C LYS A 660 -15.55 -28.61 -21.13
N LEU A 661 -15.34 -29.90 -21.41
CA LEU A 661 -16.33 -30.81 -21.97
C LEU A 661 -17.05 -31.64 -20.90
N ASP A 662 -16.34 -32.05 -19.84
CA ASP A 662 -16.89 -32.84 -18.73
C ASP A 662 -16.09 -32.70 -17.42
N THR A 663 -16.65 -33.19 -16.31
CA THR A 663 -16.00 -33.16 -14.98
C THR A 663 -16.50 -34.25 -14.03
N VAL A 664 -15.57 -35.00 -13.43
CA VAL A 664 -15.85 -35.92 -12.31
C VAL A 664 -14.92 -35.63 -11.13
N GLN A 665 -15.37 -35.90 -9.90
CA GLN A 665 -14.58 -35.72 -8.68
C GLN A 665 -14.13 -37.10 -8.14
N PRO A 666 -12.85 -37.51 -8.33
CA PRO A 666 -12.38 -38.83 -7.92
C PRO A 666 -12.53 -39.09 -6.43
N GLY A 667 -13.12 -40.24 -6.09
CA GLY A 667 -13.45 -40.64 -4.72
C GLY A 667 -14.78 -40.11 -4.17
N TYR A 668 -15.41 -39.12 -4.80
CA TYR A 668 -16.71 -38.58 -4.35
C TYR A 668 -17.88 -39.35 -4.98
N GLY A 669 -18.29 -40.44 -4.31
CA GLY A 669 -19.20 -41.45 -4.84
C GLY A 669 -20.57 -40.99 -5.38
N GLN A 670 -21.01 -39.76 -5.13
CA GLN A 670 -22.21 -39.20 -5.78
C GLN A 670 -21.98 -38.84 -7.26
N TYR A 671 -20.81 -38.27 -7.59
CA TYR A 671 -20.45 -37.89 -8.96
C TYR A 671 -19.87 -39.08 -9.74
N GLU A 672 -19.16 -39.98 -9.06
CA GLU A 672 -18.60 -41.16 -9.71
C GLU A 672 -19.67 -42.17 -10.19
N ASN A 673 -20.77 -42.31 -9.45
CA ASN A 673 -21.80 -43.34 -9.71
C ASN A 673 -23.06 -42.80 -10.39
N ASP A 674 -22.98 -41.62 -11.03
CA ASP A 674 -24.07 -41.10 -11.85
C ASP A 674 -24.23 -41.87 -13.18
N ALA A 675 -25.30 -41.55 -13.92
CA ALA A 675 -25.68 -42.25 -15.15
C ALA A 675 -24.75 -41.95 -16.35
N LEU A 676 -23.99 -40.86 -16.33
CA LEU A 676 -22.97 -40.51 -17.32
C LEU A 676 -21.65 -41.19 -16.95
N HIS A 677 -21.07 -40.85 -15.80
CA HIS A 677 -19.73 -41.26 -15.40
C HIS A 677 -19.61 -42.75 -15.15
N ASN A 678 -20.65 -43.38 -14.57
CA ASN A 678 -20.79 -44.83 -14.41
C ASN A 678 -19.46 -45.51 -14.00
N MET A 679 -18.90 -45.11 -12.86
CA MET A 679 -17.60 -45.61 -12.40
C MET A 679 -17.62 -47.12 -12.26
N THR A 680 -16.60 -47.80 -12.81
CA THR A 680 -16.41 -49.25 -12.59
C THR A 680 -15.00 -49.56 -12.13
N GLU A 681 -14.89 -50.48 -11.16
CA GLU A 681 -13.63 -50.93 -10.58
C GLU A 681 -13.44 -52.45 -10.69
N ASN A 682 -12.18 -52.89 -10.72
CA ASN A 682 -11.77 -54.28 -10.80
C ASN A 682 -10.60 -54.50 -9.83
N GLY A 683 -10.71 -55.52 -8.97
CA GLY A 683 -9.86 -55.69 -7.78
C GLY A 683 -10.50 -55.07 -6.53
N THR A 684 -9.71 -54.76 -5.51
CA THR A 684 -10.16 -53.93 -4.38
C THR A 684 -9.95 -52.46 -4.73
N GLY A 685 -11.00 -51.66 -4.77
CA GLY A 685 -10.87 -50.20 -4.91
C GLY A 685 -10.18 -49.55 -3.71
N SER A 686 -9.55 -48.38 -3.94
CA SER A 686 -9.08 -47.48 -2.89
C SER A 686 -9.55 -46.06 -3.17
N THR A 687 -10.33 -45.50 -2.26
CA THR A 687 -10.60 -44.07 -2.17
C THR A 687 -10.02 -43.51 -0.88
N GLY A 688 -9.84 -42.20 -0.83
CA GLY A 688 -9.32 -41.50 0.33
C GLY A 688 -9.82 -40.06 0.37
N SER A 689 -9.43 -39.34 1.42
CA SER A 689 -9.71 -37.93 1.62
C SER A 689 -8.43 -37.22 2.09
N THR A 690 -8.18 -36.04 1.56
CA THR A 690 -7.17 -35.09 2.03
C THR A 690 -7.85 -33.97 2.80
N GLU A 691 -7.10 -32.94 3.18
CA GLU A 691 -7.66 -31.71 3.77
C GLU A 691 -8.46 -30.90 2.73
N ASN A 692 -8.13 -31.03 1.44
CA ASN A 692 -8.69 -30.23 0.35
C ASN A 692 -9.74 -30.96 -0.51
N GLY A 693 -9.86 -32.30 -0.43
CA GLY A 693 -10.82 -33.03 -1.25
C GLY A 693 -10.80 -34.56 -1.11
N THR A 694 -11.45 -35.24 -2.06
CA THR A 694 -11.40 -36.70 -2.20
C THR A 694 -10.31 -37.12 -3.19
N LEU A 695 -9.90 -38.39 -3.12
CA LEU A 695 -9.02 -39.01 -4.10
C LEU A 695 -9.39 -40.47 -4.41
N ARG A 696 -8.93 -40.99 -5.55
CA ARG A 696 -9.02 -42.41 -5.93
C ARG A 696 -7.72 -42.95 -6.52
N PHE A 697 -7.35 -44.17 -6.13
CA PHE A 697 -6.24 -44.92 -6.73
C PHE A 697 -6.58 -46.40 -6.95
N ALA A 698 -5.88 -47.03 -7.88
CA ALA A 698 -5.94 -48.46 -8.12
C ALA A 698 -4.93 -49.19 -7.22
N ASN A 699 -5.37 -50.18 -6.46
CA ASN A 699 -4.48 -51.10 -5.74
C ASN A 699 -3.67 -51.98 -6.71
N ALA A 700 -2.60 -52.59 -6.21
CA ALA A 700 -1.72 -53.47 -7.00
C ALA A 700 -2.49 -54.58 -7.74
N GLY A 701 -2.50 -54.50 -9.08
CA GLY A 701 -3.21 -55.44 -9.96
C GLY A 701 -4.71 -55.18 -10.13
N GLY A 702 -5.22 -54.05 -9.62
CA GLY A 702 -6.57 -53.56 -9.88
C GLY A 702 -6.59 -52.37 -10.85
N SER A 703 -7.80 -51.90 -11.16
CA SER A 703 -8.06 -50.75 -12.03
C SER A 703 -9.39 -50.09 -11.68
N PHE A 704 -9.57 -48.81 -12.00
CA PHE A 704 -10.87 -48.13 -11.99
C PHE A 704 -11.08 -47.33 -13.27
N SER A 705 -12.32 -46.93 -13.57
CA SER A 705 -12.65 -46.23 -14.82
C SER A 705 -13.83 -45.28 -14.68
N TYR A 706 -13.84 -44.23 -15.50
CA TYR A 706 -14.94 -43.28 -15.69
C TYR A 706 -15.27 -43.18 -17.17
N ARG A 707 -16.52 -42.86 -17.50
CA ARG A 707 -16.96 -42.56 -18.87
C ARG A 707 -17.26 -41.06 -19.00
N MET A 708 -16.37 -40.34 -19.68
CA MET A 708 -16.42 -38.88 -19.83
C MET A 708 -16.92 -38.50 -21.23
N ILE A 709 -17.54 -37.32 -21.36
CA ILE A 709 -17.82 -36.64 -22.63
C ILE A 709 -16.52 -36.19 -23.30
N VAL A 710 -16.45 -36.33 -24.62
CA VAL A 710 -15.31 -35.92 -25.46
C VAL A 710 -15.79 -35.34 -26.78
N ASP A 711 -14.99 -34.51 -27.43
CA ASP A 711 -15.15 -34.16 -28.85
C ASP A 711 -14.23 -35.01 -29.73
N LYS A 712 -14.76 -35.42 -30.89
CA LYS A 712 -14.05 -36.22 -31.89
C LYS A 712 -13.07 -35.40 -32.73
N ASN A 713 -13.18 -34.07 -32.70
CA ASN A 713 -12.23 -33.18 -33.39
C ASN A 713 -10.92 -33.00 -32.59
N GLY A 714 -10.99 -33.12 -31.26
CA GLY A 714 -9.84 -33.07 -30.36
C GLY A 714 -10.30 -33.02 -28.90
N THR A 715 -9.59 -33.72 -28.01
CA THR A 715 -9.85 -33.67 -26.56
C THR A 715 -8.59 -34.06 -25.81
N ASP A 716 -8.30 -33.34 -24.73
CA ASP A 716 -7.27 -33.71 -23.77
C ASP A 716 -7.92 -34.03 -22.41
N LEU A 717 -7.23 -34.85 -21.61
CA LEU A 717 -7.62 -35.21 -20.26
C LEU A 717 -6.74 -34.43 -19.27
N LEU A 718 -7.35 -33.65 -18.38
CA LEU A 718 -6.67 -32.94 -17.30
C LEU A 718 -6.83 -33.73 -16.00
N ALA A 719 -5.72 -34.10 -15.37
CA ALA A 719 -5.70 -34.93 -14.17
C ALA A 719 -4.79 -34.32 -13.10
N THR A 720 -5.33 -34.05 -11.91
CA THR A 720 -4.57 -33.54 -10.77
C THR A 720 -3.96 -34.66 -9.93
N PHE A 721 -2.70 -34.47 -9.54
CA PHE A 721 -1.91 -35.38 -8.70
C PHE A 721 -1.24 -34.61 -7.56
N ASP A 722 -0.93 -35.30 -6.46
CA ASP A 722 -0.09 -34.77 -5.37
C ASP A 722 1.39 -35.04 -5.69
N ALA A 723 2.29 -34.08 -5.44
CA ALA A 723 3.73 -34.32 -5.52
C ALA A 723 4.21 -35.42 -4.54
N ALA A 724 3.45 -35.72 -3.48
CA ALA A 724 3.67 -36.89 -2.62
C ALA A 724 3.46 -38.25 -3.34
N ASP A 725 2.85 -38.25 -4.52
CA ASP A 725 2.68 -39.41 -5.40
C ASP A 725 3.78 -39.53 -6.48
N ASP A 726 4.73 -38.58 -6.55
CA ASP A 726 5.89 -38.67 -7.46
C ASP A 726 6.69 -39.96 -7.23
N GLY A 727 7.20 -40.54 -8.32
CA GLY A 727 7.85 -41.85 -8.31
C GLY A 727 6.88 -43.05 -8.33
N LYS A 728 5.57 -42.86 -8.08
CA LYS A 728 4.56 -43.90 -8.40
C LYS A 728 4.32 -43.96 -9.90
N THR A 729 3.71 -45.06 -10.35
CA THR A 729 3.40 -45.25 -11.77
C THR A 729 1.93 -45.03 -12.06
N LEU A 730 1.63 -44.65 -13.31
CA LEU A 730 0.27 -44.54 -13.81
C LEU A 730 0.20 -45.03 -15.25
N LYS A 731 -0.86 -45.76 -15.56
CA LYS A 731 -1.28 -46.10 -16.91
C LYS A 731 -2.74 -45.71 -17.08
N ILE A 732 -3.02 -45.00 -18.17
CA ILE A 732 -4.37 -44.62 -18.58
C ILE A 732 -4.65 -45.24 -19.94
N THR A 733 -5.79 -45.90 -20.06
CA THR A 733 -6.31 -46.36 -21.36
C THR A 733 -7.66 -45.71 -21.64
N ALA A 734 -7.85 -45.17 -22.84
CA ALA A 734 -9.14 -44.66 -23.33
C ALA A 734 -9.61 -45.56 -24.49
N GLY A 735 -10.87 -45.98 -24.47
CA GLY A 735 -11.42 -46.93 -25.47
C GLY A 735 -10.72 -48.31 -25.50
N GLY A 736 -9.89 -48.62 -24.50
CA GLY A 736 -9.03 -49.81 -24.46
C GLY A 736 -7.64 -49.64 -25.12
N LYS A 737 -7.33 -48.48 -25.69
CA LYS A 737 -5.99 -48.10 -26.15
C LYS A 737 -5.25 -47.32 -25.06
N THR A 738 -3.95 -47.55 -24.89
CA THR A 738 -3.14 -46.80 -23.91
C THR A 738 -2.89 -45.37 -24.42
N VAL A 739 -3.24 -44.37 -23.62
CA VAL A 739 -3.01 -42.94 -23.90
C VAL A 739 -1.90 -42.35 -23.02
N PHE A 740 -1.72 -42.88 -21.81
CA PHE A 740 -0.58 -42.57 -20.95
C PHE A 740 -0.03 -43.84 -20.31
N GLN A 741 1.30 -43.93 -20.17
CA GLN A 741 1.95 -44.96 -19.34
C GLN A 741 3.33 -44.48 -18.90
N GLY A 742 3.51 -44.19 -17.60
CA GLY A 742 4.77 -43.67 -17.08
C GLY A 742 4.90 -43.74 -15.57
N THR A 743 5.98 -43.13 -15.09
CA THR A 743 6.21 -42.79 -13.68
C THR A 743 5.95 -41.30 -13.51
N LEU A 744 5.25 -40.90 -12.45
CA LEU A 744 4.97 -39.50 -12.16
C LEU A 744 6.21 -38.78 -11.59
N GLY A 745 6.29 -37.48 -11.85
CA GLY A 745 7.40 -36.61 -11.44
C GLY A 745 7.10 -35.16 -11.79
N SER A 746 6.67 -34.38 -10.79
CA SER A 746 6.37 -32.94 -10.89
C SER A 746 7.59 -32.04 -10.78
N GLY A 747 8.65 -32.51 -10.11
CA GLY A 747 9.79 -31.69 -9.69
C GLY A 747 9.52 -30.81 -8.46
N LYS A 748 8.29 -30.78 -7.94
CA LYS A 748 7.93 -30.11 -6.68
C LYS A 748 8.33 -30.97 -5.48
N THR A 749 8.48 -30.34 -4.31
CA THR A 749 8.67 -31.05 -3.03
C THR A 749 7.37 -31.41 -2.31
N SER A 750 6.25 -30.76 -2.67
CA SER A 750 4.96 -30.86 -1.99
C SER A 750 3.86 -30.15 -2.79
N GLY A 751 2.59 -30.53 -2.56
CA GLY A 751 1.41 -29.87 -3.12
C GLY A 751 0.97 -30.42 -4.48
N TYR A 752 -0.19 -30.00 -4.95
CA TYR A 752 -0.81 -30.53 -6.16
C TYR A 752 -0.19 -29.99 -7.45
N TYR A 753 -0.36 -30.75 -8.53
CA TYR A 753 -0.05 -30.35 -9.89
C TYR A 753 -1.00 -31.04 -10.89
N GLU A 754 -1.31 -30.33 -11.98
CA GLU A 754 -2.08 -30.88 -13.10
C GLU A 754 -1.15 -31.54 -14.13
N MET A 755 -1.62 -32.62 -14.75
CA MET A 755 -1.01 -33.17 -15.96
C MET A 755 -2.03 -33.15 -17.11
N VAL A 756 -1.67 -32.47 -18.22
CA VAL A 756 -2.38 -32.59 -19.50
C VAL A 756 -2.00 -33.91 -20.15
N ILE A 757 -2.99 -34.70 -20.57
CA ILE A 757 -2.80 -36.01 -21.20
C ILE A 757 -3.58 -36.03 -22.52
N PRO A 758 -2.90 -35.80 -23.66
CA PRO A 758 -3.57 -35.74 -24.95
C PRO A 758 -4.21 -37.06 -25.38
N VAL A 759 -5.43 -37.00 -25.92
CA VAL A 759 -6.15 -38.19 -26.39
C VAL A 759 -6.03 -38.30 -27.92
N PRO A 760 -5.34 -39.31 -28.48
CA PRO A 760 -5.12 -39.38 -29.92
C PRO A 760 -6.43 -39.48 -30.71
N THR A 761 -6.48 -38.83 -31.88
CA THR A 761 -7.70 -38.75 -32.71
C THR A 761 -8.26 -40.11 -33.11
N GLU A 762 -7.40 -41.13 -33.28
CA GLU A 762 -7.79 -42.51 -33.57
C GLU A 762 -8.36 -43.26 -32.35
N VAL A 763 -8.28 -42.68 -31.15
CA VAL A 763 -8.96 -43.12 -29.93
C VAL A 763 -10.31 -42.41 -29.83
N LEU A 764 -10.33 -41.08 -30.04
CA LEU A 764 -11.56 -40.28 -30.04
C LEU A 764 -12.55 -40.72 -31.12
N ALA A 765 -12.07 -41.17 -32.29
CA ALA A 765 -12.89 -41.76 -33.34
C ALA A 765 -13.69 -43.02 -32.91
N GLU A 766 -13.33 -43.65 -31.79
CA GLU A 766 -14.07 -44.79 -31.21
C GLU A 766 -15.07 -44.38 -30.12
N ALA A 767 -15.18 -43.09 -29.80
CA ALA A 767 -16.16 -42.58 -28.83
C ALA A 767 -17.60 -42.85 -29.28
N THR A 768 -18.42 -43.30 -28.34
CA THR A 768 -19.79 -43.76 -28.54
C THR A 768 -20.79 -42.71 -28.11
N SER A 769 -21.94 -42.62 -28.79
CA SER A 769 -22.97 -41.66 -28.38
C SER A 769 -23.80 -42.16 -27.19
N LEU A 770 -24.00 -41.29 -26.20
CA LEU A 770 -24.85 -41.46 -25.03
C LEU A 770 -25.85 -40.30 -24.94
N ASP A 771 -27.07 -40.56 -24.48
CA ASP A 771 -28.07 -39.54 -24.17
C ASP A 771 -27.83 -39.03 -22.74
N VAL A 772 -27.53 -37.74 -22.61
CA VAL A 772 -27.34 -37.03 -21.35
C VAL A 772 -28.39 -35.90 -21.30
N ASP A 773 -29.36 -36.03 -20.41
CA ASP A 773 -30.49 -35.10 -20.22
C ASP A 773 -31.24 -34.68 -21.51
N GLY A 774 -31.36 -35.60 -22.48
CA GLY A 774 -32.03 -35.36 -23.77
C GLY A 774 -31.11 -34.83 -24.87
N VAL A 775 -29.80 -34.74 -24.62
CA VAL A 775 -28.77 -34.32 -25.58
C VAL A 775 -27.84 -35.51 -25.86
N ALA A 776 -27.70 -35.85 -27.14
CA ALA A 776 -26.71 -36.82 -27.57
C ALA A 776 -25.30 -36.22 -27.44
N LYS A 777 -24.49 -36.82 -26.56
CA LYS A 777 -23.06 -36.52 -26.35
C LYS A 777 -22.22 -37.69 -26.85
N ASP A 778 -21.01 -37.43 -27.33
CA ASP A 778 -20.03 -38.48 -27.56
C ASP A 778 -19.22 -38.71 -26.29
N VAL A 779 -19.05 -39.98 -25.89
CA VAL A 779 -18.40 -40.39 -24.64
C VAL A 779 -17.42 -41.53 -24.84
N ILE A 780 -16.36 -41.55 -24.02
CA ILE A 780 -15.37 -42.62 -24.00
C ILE A 780 -15.03 -43.01 -22.56
N THR A 781 -14.70 -44.29 -22.34
CA THR A 781 -14.26 -44.78 -21.02
C THR A 781 -12.75 -44.66 -20.88
N PHE A 782 -12.32 -43.88 -19.88
CA PHE A 782 -10.95 -43.79 -19.39
C PHE A 782 -10.77 -44.74 -18.21
N THR A 783 -9.75 -45.60 -18.26
CA THR A 783 -9.42 -46.60 -17.24
C THR A 783 -8.00 -46.38 -16.72
N PHE A 784 -7.85 -46.34 -15.41
CA PHE A 784 -6.64 -46.00 -14.67
C PHE A 784 -6.13 -47.22 -13.90
N GLU A 785 -4.86 -47.56 -14.04
CA GLU A 785 -4.19 -48.67 -13.36
C GLU A 785 -2.70 -48.38 -13.10
N GLY A 786 -2.05 -49.18 -12.25
CA GLY A 786 -0.61 -49.12 -12.04
C GLY A 786 0.18 -49.97 -13.04
N VAL A 787 1.32 -49.46 -13.50
CA VAL A 787 2.20 -50.15 -14.46
C VAL A 787 2.75 -51.43 -13.85
N ASN A 788 2.80 -52.53 -14.63
CA ASN A 788 3.23 -53.86 -14.18
C ASN A 788 2.48 -54.36 -12.92
N SER A 789 1.21 -53.96 -12.75
CA SER A 789 0.39 -54.30 -11.59
C SER A 789 0.93 -53.75 -10.26
N SER A 790 1.66 -52.64 -10.27
CA SER A 790 1.86 -51.82 -9.06
C SER A 790 0.55 -51.17 -8.62
N GLN A 791 0.55 -50.52 -7.46
CA GLN A 791 -0.45 -49.49 -7.15
C GLN A 791 -0.30 -48.33 -8.16
N SER A 792 -1.40 -47.65 -8.51
CA SER A 792 -1.31 -46.40 -9.26
C SER A 792 -0.94 -45.23 -8.34
N ALA A 793 -0.56 -44.10 -8.95
CA ALA A 793 -0.76 -42.79 -8.33
C ALA A 793 -2.26 -42.52 -8.06
N ALA A 794 -2.56 -41.64 -7.12
CA ALA A 794 -3.92 -41.17 -6.84
C ALA A 794 -4.31 -39.99 -7.72
N LEU A 795 -5.49 -40.06 -8.36
CA LEU A 795 -6.17 -38.88 -8.85
C LEU A 795 -6.71 -38.10 -7.65
N CYS A 796 -6.35 -36.83 -7.56
CA CYS A 796 -6.81 -35.90 -6.53
C CYS A 796 -7.82 -34.89 -7.13
N GLU A 797 -8.57 -34.21 -6.27
CA GLU A 797 -9.45 -33.09 -6.62
C GLU A 797 -10.49 -33.44 -7.71
N PHE A 798 -10.25 -33.06 -8.96
CA PHE A 798 -11.14 -33.28 -10.10
C PHE A 798 -10.38 -33.85 -11.31
N LEU A 799 -11.13 -34.51 -12.19
CA LEU A 799 -10.68 -35.02 -13.47
C LEU A 799 -11.58 -34.41 -14.56
N TYR A 800 -10.97 -33.72 -15.52
CA TYR A 800 -11.66 -33.03 -16.60
C TYR A 800 -11.34 -33.61 -17.97
N THR A 801 -12.29 -33.55 -18.89
CA THR A 801 -12.00 -33.54 -20.33
C THR A 801 -12.20 -32.14 -20.87
N VAL A 802 -11.28 -31.70 -21.73
CA VAL A 802 -11.30 -30.38 -22.37
C VAL A 802 -11.15 -30.52 -23.89
N GLU A 803 -11.60 -29.54 -24.66
CA GLU A 803 -11.19 -29.42 -26.07
C GLU A 803 -9.65 -29.39 -26.17
N ALA A 804 -9.07 -30.01 -27.21
CA ALA A 804 -7.62 -30.20 -27.31
C ALA A 804 -6.86 -28.87 -27.21
N LEU A 805 -5.88 -28.81 -26.29
CA LEU A 805 -5.18 -27.60 -25.95
C LEU A 805 -4.16 -27.23 -27.04
N SER A 806 -4.10 -25.93 -27.35
CA SER A 806 -3.09 -25.41 -28.26
C SER A 806 -1.69 -25.59 -27.66
N THR A 807 -0.80 -26.18 -28.46
CA THR A 807 0.65 -26.32 -28.19
C THR A 807 1.48 -25.24 -28.90
N ASP A 808 0.83 -24.26 -29.54
CA ASP A 808 1.52 -23.14 -30.19
C ASP A 808 2.04 -22.14 -29.14
N SER A 809 3.35 -22.21 -28.90
CA SER A 809 4.11 -21.36 -27.98
C SER A 809 4.80 -20.19 -28.70
N THR A 810 4.30 -19.75 -29.86
CA THR A 810 4.90 -18.64 -30.61
C THR A 810 4.31 -17.28 -30.25
N PHE A 811 5.12 -16.23 -30.42
CA PHE A 811 4.65 -14.85 -30.44
C PHE A 811 3.84 -14.57 -31.71
N THR A 812 2.63 -14.03 -31.56
CA THR A 812 1.83 -13.42 -32.64
C THR A 812 2.12 -11.93 -32.79
N GLU A 813 2.49 -11.25 -31.72
CA GLU A 813 2.96 -9.87 -31.72
C GLU A 813 4.11 -9.67 -30.72
N ILE A 814 5.07 -8.83 -31.10
CA ILE A 814 5.94 -8.10 -30.17
C ILE A 814 6.26 -6.75 -30.81
N SER A 815 5.95 -5.67 -30.10
CA SER A 815 6.11 -4.29 -30.55
C SER A 815 6.45 -3.38 -29.36
N ALA A 816 7.07 -2.23 -29.61
CA ALA A 816 7.51 -1.31 -28.54
C ALA A 816 7.06 0.14 -28.83
N ASP A 817 6.81 0.90 -27.77
CA ASP A 817 6.40 2.30 -27.82
C ASP A 817 7.49 3.24 -28.37
N THR A 818 8.76 2.90 -28.13
CA THR A 818 9.93 3.64 -28.62
C THR A 818 11.03 2.72 -29.16
N GLY A 819 11.87 3.26 -30.02
CA GLY A 819 12.98 2.55 -30.66
C GLY A 819 12.60 1.80 -31.95
N ALA A 820 13.53 0.97 -32.41
CA ALA A 820 13.38 0.13 -33.61
C ALA A 820 13.66 -1.33 -33.28
N LEU A 821 12.66 -2.20 -33.45
CA LEU A 821 12.73 -3.63 -33.13
C LEU A 821 13.18 -4.46 -34.34
N TYR A 822 14.06 -5.43 -34.09
CA TYR A 822 14.59 -6.39 -35.06
C TYR A 822 14.43 -7.81 -34.51
N TYR A 823 14.14 -8.80 -35.38
CA TYR A 823 14.08 -10.21 -35.01
C TYR A 823 15.11 -11.04 -35.78
N SER A 824 15.74 -11.98 -35.10
CA SER A 824 16.75 -12.91 -35.61
C SER A 824 16.30 -14.35 -35.36
N GLU A 825 15.48 -14.88 -36.28
CA GLU A 825 14.94 -16.25 -36.27
C GLU A 825 16.01 -17.31 -35.97
N SER A 826 17.21 -17.19 -36.56
CA SER A 826 18.32 -18.14 -36.36
C SER A 826 19.08 -18.00 -35.04
N LYS A 827 18.75 -17.00 -34.19
CA LYS A 827 19.28 -16.83 -32.83
C LYS A 827 18.16 -16.78 -31.77
N GLY A 828 16.89 -16.98 -32.14
CA GLY A 828 15.73 -16.85 -31.24
C GLY A 828 15.59 -15.46 -30.59
N ARG A 829 16.16 -14.42 -31.20
CA ARG A 829 16.45 -13.15 -30.52
C ARG A 829 15.71 -11.96 -31.10
N TYR A 830 15.10 -11.18 -30.22
CA TYR A 830 14.62 -9.83 -30.48
C TYR A 830 15.66 -8.79 -30.00
N LEU A 831 15.86 -7.74 -30.79
CA LEU A 831 16.77 -6.63 -30.51
C LEU A 831 16.03 -5.31 -30.69
N LEU A 832 15.78 -4.58 -29.60
CA LEU A 832 15.17 -3.25 -29.62
C LEU A 832 16.25 -2.17 -29.53
N LYS A 833 16.34 -1.31 -30.54
CA LYS A 833 17.30 -0.19 -30.58
C LYS A 833 16.67 1.11 -30.13
N VAL A 834 17.10 1.66 -29.00
CA VAL A 834 16.51 2.84 -28.32
C VAL A 834 17.50 4.01 -28.24
N ALA A 835 17.06 5.21 -27.89
CA ALA A 835 17.96 6.35 -27.69
C ALA A 835 18.83 6.20 -26.43
N GLU A 836 20.01 6.80 -26.39
CA GLU A 836 20.97 6.70 -25.27
C GLU A 836 20.40 7.14 -23.91
N ASP A 837 19.52 8.13 -23.88
CA ASP A 837 18.87 8.67 -22.68
C ASP A 837 17.68 7.81 -22.18
N THR A 838 17.23 6.82 -22.95
CA THR A 838 16.13 5.91 -22.58
C THR A 838 16.42 5.19 -21.26
N LYS A 839 15.44 5.16 -20.36
CA LYS A 839 15.50 4.44 -19.06
C LYS A 839 14.47 3.33 -18.91
N GLU A 840 13.40 3.36 -19.71
CA GLU A 840 12.31 2.40 -19.72
C GLU A 840 11.73 2.36 -21.15
N VAL A 841 11.15 1.22 -21.54
CA VAL A 841 10.32 1.06 -22.74
C VAL A 841 9.06 0.26 -22.39
N ASN A 842 7.96 0.52 -23.09
CA ASN A 842 6.74 -0.27 -23.00
C ASN A 842 6.65 -1.21 -24.21
N VAL A 843 6.53 -2.51 -23.97
CA VAL A 843 6.55 -3.54 -25.01
C VAL A 843 5.22 -4.30 -25.00
N THR A 844 4.42 -4.15 -26.05
CA THR A 844 3.23 -4.97 -26.25
C THR A 844 3.67 -6.36 -26.70
N LEU A 845 3.11 -7.40 -26.07
CA LEU A 845 3.36 -8.81 -26.38
C LEU A 845 2.04 -9.48 -26.78
N GLY A 846 2.09 -10.47 -27.66
CA GLY A 846 0.94 -11.27 -28.05
C GLY A 846 1.36 -12.69 -28.38
N ILE A 847 0.60 -13.68 -27.93
CA ILE A 847 0.91 -15.12 -28.08
C ILE A 847 -0.10 -15.83 -28.98
N ALA A 848 0.27 -16.98 -29.54
CA ALA A 848 -0.59 -17.77 -30.41
C ALA A 848 -1.70 -18.54 -29.66
N SER A 849 -1.44 -18.91 -28.41
CA SER A 849 -2.39 -19.68 -27.57
C SER A 849 -3.13 -18.75 -26.59
N PRO A 850 -4.44 -18.51 -26.73
CA PRO A 850 -5.19 -17.52 -25.92
C PRO A 850 -5.39 -17.89 -24.44
N TYR A 851 -4.90 -19.06 -24.01
CA TYR A 851 -4.86 -19.50 -22.60
C TYR A 851 -3.44 -19.87 -22.14
N GLY A 852 -2.43 -19.51 -22.94
CA GLY A 852 -1.03 -19.56 -22.54
C GLY A 852 -0.66 -18.42 -21.58
N TYR A 853 0.63 -18.25 -21.35
CA TYR A 853 1.20 -17.12 -20.60
C TYR A 853 2.63 -16.87 -21.04
N ILE A 854 3.19 -15.74 -20.61
CA ILE A 854 4.61 -15.41 -20.81
C ILE A 854 5.28 -15.34 -19.44
N THR A 855 6.55 -15.73 -19.33
CA THR A 855 7.41 -15.31 -18.23
C THR A 855 8.55 -14.41 -18.71
N VAL A 856 8.93 -13.44 -17.88
CA VAL A 856 10.07 -12.53 -18.06
C VAL A 856 11.07 -12.80 -16.92
N ASP A 857 12.29 -13.21 -17.26
CA ASP A 857 13.32 -13.65 -16.32
C ASP A 857 12.80 -14.67 -15.28
N GLY A 858 11.84 -15.51 -15.70
CA GLY A 858 11.19 -16.54 -14.89
C GLY A 858 9.86 -16.15 -14.23
N ASN A 859 9.50 -14.86 -14.16
CA ASN A 859 8.27 -14.37 -13.51
C ASN A 859 7.12 -14.27 -14.52
N ALA A 860 5.95 -14.83 -14.21
CA ALA A 860 4.79 -14.81 -15.10
C ALA A 860 4.12 -13.44 -15.17
N ILE A 861 3.73 -13.04 -16.38
CA ILE A 861 3.11 -11.74 -16.68
C ILE A 861 1.79 -11.94 -17.45
N ASP A 862 0.89 -10.96 -17.35
CA ASP A 862 -0.30 -10.92 -18.20
C ASP A 862 0.02 -10.22 -19.54
N GLU A 863 0.11 -11.01 -20.61
CA GLU A 863 0.42 -10.56 -21.96
C GLU A 863 -0.69 -9.76 -22.64
N SER A 864 -1.87 -9.61 -22.02
CA SER A 864 -2.95 -8.77 -22.58
C SER A 864 -2.70 -7.26 -22.44
N LYS A 865 -1.48 -6.85 -22.06
CA LYS A 865 -1.02 -5.47 -21.82
C LYS A 865 0.37 -5.22 -22.40
N SER A 866 0.79 -3.95 -22.38
CA SER A 866 2.20 -3.60 -22.58
C SER A 866 2.98 -3.79 -21.28
N VAL A 867 4.16 -4.38 -21.40
CA VAL A 867 5.06 -4.72 -20.31
C VAL A 867 6.19 -3.70 -20.25
N LYS A 868 6.48 -3.17 -19.07
CA LYS A 868 7.61 -2.26 -18.86
C LYS A 868 8.92 -3.03 -18.79
N PHE A 869 9.89 -2.65 -19.62
CA PHE A 869 11.27 -3.14 -19.55
C PHE A 869 12.19 -1.97 -19.22
N ALA A 870 12.95 -2.09 -18.15
CA ALA A 870 13.96 -1.11 -17.78
C ALA A 870 15.13 -1.12 -18.78
N VAL A 871 15.85 -0.01 -18.89
CA VAL A 871 17.05 0.10 -19.72
C VAL A 871 18.22 0.55 -18.85
N SER A 872 19.17 -0.35 -18.65
CA SER A 872 20.35 -0.11 -17.82
C SER A 872 21.20 1.06 -18.35
N ASP A 873 22.12 1.56 -17.52
CA ASP A 873 23.08 2.59 -17.94
C ASP A 873 24.17 2.06 -18.89
N GLY A 874 24.21 0.75 -19.17
CA GLY A 874 25.07 0.16 -20.19
C GLY A 874 24.47 0.22 -21.60
N ILE A 875 25.29 -0.07 -22.61
CA ILE A 875 24.87 -0.08 -24.03
C ILE A 875 23.83 -1.19 -24.31
N TYR A 876 23.86 -2.29 -23.56
CA TYR A 876 22.94 -3.42 -23.70
C TYR A 876 22.26 -3.76 -22.37
N THR A 877 20.96 -4.03 -22.42
CA THR A 877 20.16 -4.67 -21.37
C THR A 877 19.53 -5.92 -21.97
N GLY A 878 19.44 -7.03 -21.23
CA GLY A 878 18.96 -8.31 -21.76
C GLY A 878 18.01 -8.99 -20.79
N TYR A 879 17.01 -9.67 -21.36
CA TYR A 879 15.91 -10.34 -20.69
C TYR A 879 15.64 -11.70 -21.36
N GLU A 880 15.24 -12.71 -20.59
CA GLU A 880 14.71 -13.98 -21.11
C GLU A 880 13.18 -13.92 -21.17
N LEU A 881 12.59 -14.20 -22.34
CA LEU A 881 11.15 -14.34 -22.52
C LEU A 881 10.79 -15.79 -22.81
N ASN A 882 9.96 -16.41 -21.96
CA ASN A 882 9.44 -17.75 -22.21
C ASN A 882 7.94 -17.70 -22.48
N VAL A 883 7.52 -18.12 -23.68
CA VAL A 883 6.11 -18.22 -24.05
C VAL A 883 5.62 -19.65 -23.82
N TYR A 884 4.61 -19.82 -22.99
CA TYR A 884 3.95 -21.09 -22.71
C TYR A 884 2.64 -21.19 -23.50
N ALA A 885 2.38 -22.35 -24.11
CA ALA A 885 1.13 -22.63 -24.81
C ALA A 885 -0.01 -22.95 -23.83
N ALA A 886 -1.24 -23.21 -24.34
CA ALA A 886 -2.42 -23.45 -23.49
C ALA A 886 -2.36 -24.74 -22.66
N ASP A 887 -1.48 -25.68 -23.04
CA ASP A 887 -1.16 -26.88 -22.26
C ASP A 887 -0.33 -26.60 -20.99
N HIS A 888 0.22 -25.38 -20.85
CA HIS A 888 1.14 -24.93 -19.80
C HIS A 888 2.41 -25.80 -19.69
N GLN A 889 2.75 -26.55 -20.74
CA GLN A 889 3.90 -27.48 -20.81
C GLN A 889 4.79 -27.22 -22.03
N THR A 890 4.20 -26.90 -23.18
CA THR A 890 4.96 -26.57 -24.40
C THR A 890 5.40 -25.11 -24.31
N VAL A 891 6.73 -24.90 -24.31
CA VAL A 891 7.36 -23.58 -24.13
C VAL A 891 8.32 -23.27 -25.28
N SER A 892 8.40 -21.99 -25.66
CA SER A 892 9.46 -21.45 -26.53
C SER A 892 10.16 -20.29 -25.82
N SER A 893 11.49 -20.34 -25.77
CA SER A 893 12.35 -19.33 -25.13
C SER A 893 12.95 -18.38 -26.16
N TYR A 894 13.02 -17.09 -25.83
CA TYR A 894 13.51 -16.02 -26.70
C TYR A 894 14.42 -15.06 -25.91
N ASP A 895 15.53 -14.64 -26.52
CA ASP A 895 16.32 -13.51 -26.01
C ASP A 895 15.61 -12.19 -26.36
N PHE A 896 15.39 -11.29 -25.39
CA PHE A 896 14.98 -9.91 -25.65
C PHE A 896 16.08 -8.94 -25.19
N VAL A 897 16.72 -8.26 -26.15
CA VAL A 897 17.86 -7.37 -25.89
C VAL A 897 17.51 -5.94 -26.26
N ILE A 898 17.68 -5.01 -25.33
CA ILE A 898 17.58 -3.57 -25.59
C ILE A 898 19.00 -3.03 -25.80
N GLN A 899 19.24 -2.39 -26.94
CA GLN A 899 20.49 -1.70 -27.28
C GLN A 899 20.28 -0.18 -27.30
N LYS A 900 21.10 0.56 -26.57
CA LYS A 900 21.22 2.02 -26.72
C LYS A 900 21.99 2.39 -27.98
N VAL A 901 21.39 3.25 -28.78
CA VAL A 901 21.98 3.89 -29.96
C VAL A 901 22.50 5.25 -29.53
N VAL A 902 23.82 5.35 -29.38
CA VAL A 902 24.52 6.63 -29.41
C VAL A 902 24.33 7.22 -30.80
N ALA A 903 23.94 8.50 -30.89
CA ALA A 903 23.78 9.16 -32.18
C ALA A 903 25.15 9.47 -32.80
N GLU A 904 25.31 9.20 -34.10
CA GLU A 904 26.48 9.65 -34.85
C GLU A 904 26.46 11.20 -34.95
N ASP A 905 27.30 11.86 -34.15
CA ASP A 905 27.52 13.32 -34.22
C ASP A 905 28.37 13.65 -35.44
N ASP A 906 27.68 13.89 -36.56
CA ASP A 906 28.14 14.19 -37.92
C ASP A 906 28.95 15.53 -38.03
N ASN A 907 29.61 15.95 -36.94
CA ASN A 907 30.35 17.22 -36.81
C ASN A 907 31.53 17.24 -35.81
N GLN A 908 31.97 16.12 -35.23
CA GLN A 908 33.18 16.11 -34.39
C GLN A 908 34.48 16.09 -35.23
N PRO A 909 35.52 16.87 -34.86
CA PRO A 909 36.84 16.77 -35.48
C PRO A 909 37.60 15.52 -35.00
N ALA A 910 38.61 15.11 -35.76
CA ALA A 910 39.35 13.85 -35.58
C ALA A 910 39.77 13.55 -34.12
N ASP A 911 39.57 12.30 -33.73
CA ASP A 911 39.61 11.79 -32.36
C ASP A 911 40.99 11.86 -31.69
N GLU A 912 41.11 12.59 -30.56
CA GLU A 912 42.32 12.61 -29.73
C GLU A 912 42.56 11.29 -28.97
N LYS A 913 41.61 10.35 -28.98
CA LYS A 913 41.71 9.04 -28.32
C LYS A 913 42.18 7.92 -29.23
N LEU A 914 42.22 8.10 -30.56
CA LEU A 914 42.70 7.08 -31.50
C LEU A 914 44.23 6.96 -31.43
N VAL A 915 44.72 5.83 -30.93
CA VAL A 915 46.14 5.61 -30.64
C VAL A 915 46.82 4.84 -31.77
N TYR A 916 46.22 3.71 -32.18
CA TYR A 916 46.63 2.94 -33.34
C TYR A 916 45.44 2.59 -34.23
N PHE A 917 45.65 2.67 -35.54
CA PHE A 917 44.80 2.09 -36.56
C PHE A 917 45.63 1.16 -37.46
N VAL A 918 45.27 -0.12 -37.55
CA VAL A 918 45.97 -1.12 -38.35
C VAL A 918 45.02 -1.69 -39.40
N ASP A 919 45.42 -1.62 -40.67
CA ASP A 919 44.73 -2.29 -41.78
C ASP A 919 45.45 -3.62 -42.06
N CYS A 920 44.86 -4.73 -41.62
CA CYS A 920 45.59 -5.99 -41.50
C CYS A 920 45.64 -6.71 -42.85
N GLY A 921 46.85 -6.91 -43.35
CA GLY A 921 47.09 -7.48 -44.67
C GLY A 921 46.96 -6.46 -45.81
N ASP A 922 47.06 -5.17 -45.52
CA ASP A 922 47.15 -4.13 -46.54
C ASP A 922 48.39 -4.30 -47.45
N HIS A 923 48.22 -3.90 -48.70
CA HIS A 923 49.22 -3.94 -49.77
C HIS A 923 49.79 -2.54 -50.11
N GLY A 924 49.27 -1.46 -49.53
CA GLY A 924 49.59 -0.07 -49.88
C GLY A 924 49.79 0.84 -48.67
N THR A 925 50.65 0.45 -47.72
CA THR A 925 50.59 0.92 -46.32
C THR A 925 50.87 2.40 -46.01
N GLY A 926 50.94 3.26 -47.02
CA GLY A 926 51.08 4.72 -46.91
C GLY A 926 49.78 5.52 -47.00
N THR A 927 48.61 4.89 -47.20
CA THR A 927 47.30 5.57 -47.13
C THR A 927 46.31 4.79 -46.26
N VAL A 928 45.35 5.49 -45.65
CA VAL A 928 44.22 4.89 -44.92
C VAL A 928 43.01 4.73 -45.83
N SER A 929 42.10 3.82 -45.47
CA SER A 929 40.87 3.58 -46.22
C SER A 929 39.86 4.75 -46.10
N ASP A 930 38.95 4.88 -47.07
CA ASP A 930 37.95 5.97 -47.12
C ASP A 930 37.04 5.93 -45.87
N GLY A 931 37.31 6.81 -44.90
CA GLY A 931 36.60 6.94 -43.63
C GLY A 931 37.46 6.66 -42.38
N ASP A 932 38.62 6.02 -42.55
CA ASP A 932 39.57 5.78 -41.46
C ASP A 932 40.56 6.95 -41.27
N SER A 933 41.39 6.86 -40.23
CA SER A 933 42.48 7.81 -39.97
C SER A 933 43.63 7.13 -39.24
N PHE A 934 44.84 7.65 -39.41
CA PHE A 934 45.99 7.18 -38.63
C PHE A 934 45.80 7.55 -37.16
N GLY A 935 46.14 6.62 -36.27
CA GLY A 935 46.21 6.90 -34.85
C GLY A 935 47.44 7.76 -34.51
N THR A 936 47.43 8.38 -33.33
CA THR A 936 48.51 9.25 -32.88
C THR A 936 49.90 8.60 -32.86
N HIS A 937 49.97 7.26 -32.84
CA HIS A 937 51.22 6.49 -32.72
C HIS A 937 51.67 5.79 -34.01
N ASN A 938 50.91 5.81 -35.12
CA ASN A 938 51.36 5.21 -36.39
C ASN A 938 51.25 6.14 -37.62
N SER A 939 52.16 5.96 -38.59
CA SER A 939 52.17 6.68 -39.87
C SER A 939 52.09 5.77 -41.10
N VAL A 940 52.01 4.46 -40.88
CA VAL A 940 51.70 3.43 -41.88
C VAL A 940 50.58 2.53 -41.35
N THR A 941 49.80 1.91 -42.23
CA THR A 941 48.65 1.06 -41.82
C THR A 941 49.07 -0.35 -41.39
N GLU A 942 50.21 -0.85 -41.87
CA GLU A 942 50.79 -2.12 -41.43
C GLU A 942 52.32 -2.14 -41.56
N GLN A 943 53.00 -2.80 -40.61
CA GLN A 943 54.43 -3.12 -40.67
C GLN A 943 54.79 -4.35 -39.82
N LEU A 944 56.01 -4.87 -40.01
CA LEU A 944 56.68 -5.74 -39.03
C LEU A 944 56.95 -4.98 -37.75
N TYR A 945 56.99 -5.69 -36.61
CA TYR A 945 57.26 -5.10 -35.29
C TYR A 945 58.60 -4.34 -35.23
N GLY A 946 58.51 -3.03 -35.40
CA GLY A 946 59.63 -2.14 -35.71
C GLY A 946 59.32 -0.69 -35.36
N VAL A 947 60.30 0.19 -35.50
CA VAL A 947 60.11 1.62 -35.24
C VAL A 947 59.41 2.25 -36.44
N ASP A 948 58.22 2.80 -36.21
CA ASP A 948 57.50 3.62 -37.17
C ASP A 948 58.32 4.83 -37.58
N ALA A 949 58.53 5.02 -38.88
CA ALA A 949 59.45 6.04 -39.39
C ALA A 949 58.90 7.48 -39.32
N GLY A 950 57.58 7.65 -39.12
CA GLY A 950 56.92 8.95 -39.03
C GLY A 950 56.62 9.38 -37.59
N THR A 951 56.21 8.45 -36.71
CA THR A 951 55.88 8.76 -35.30
C THR A 951 57.03 8.45 -34.34
N GLY A 952 57.88 7.47 -34.65
CA GLY A 952 58.98 7.02 -33.80
C GLY A 952 58.61 5.99 -32.74
N TYR A 953 57.33 5.63 -32.60
CA TYR A 953 56.86 4.56 -31.71
C TYR A 953 57.12 3.18 -32.32
N LYS A 954 57.30 2.16 -31.48
CA LYS A 954 57.59 0.80 -31.91
C LYS A 954 56.36 -0.11 -31.91
N TRP A 955 55.87 -0.48 -33.09
CA TRP A 955 54.69 -1.33 -33.23
C TRP A 955 54.74 -2.25 -34.47
N GLY A 956 53.82 -3.20 -34.57
CA GLY A 956 53.60 -4.03 -35.77
C GLY A 956 53.43 -5.53 -35.50
N LEU A 957 53.35 -6.30 -36.59
CA LEU A 957 53.24 -7.76 -36.60
C LEU A 957 54.51 -8.43 -36.01
N VAL A 958 54.33 -9.35 -35.07
CA VAL A 958 55.41 -10.15 -34.47
C VAL A 958 55.49 -11.52 -35.15
N ASP A 959 56.20 -11.61 -36.27
CA ASP A 959 56.52 -12.86 -36.95
C ASP A 959 57.91 -12.79 -37.62
N ASP A 960 58.45 -13.93 -38.05
CA ASP A 960 59.76 -14.05 -38.69
C ASP A 960 59.73 -13.53 -40.15
N PRO A 961 60.57 -12.54 -40.52
CA PRO A 961 60.65 -12.02 -41.88
C PRO A 961 61.47 -12.90 -42.85
N GLU A 962 62.17 -13.95 -42.40
CA GLU A 962 62.89 -14.87 -43.30
C GLU A 962 61.93 -15.84 -44.01
N ASP A 963 61.27 -15.35 -45.05
CA ASP A 963 60.41 -16.16 -45.92
C ASP A 963 61.18 -17.29 -46.62
N GLN A 964 60.96 -18.52 -46.15
CA GLN A 964 61.57 -19.73 -46.70
C GLN A 964 60.93 -20.19 -48.04
N TYR A 965 59.83 -19.56 -48.51
CA TYR A 965 59.04 -20.06 -49.65
C TYR A 965 58.60 -19.01 -50.67
N ASN A 966 59.40 -17.96 -50.87
CA ASN A 966 59.40 -17.06 -52.03
C ASN A 966 58.00 -16.48 -52.37
N GLY A 967 57.55 -15.54 -51.54
CA GLY A 967 56.30 -14.79 -51.67
C GLY A 967 56.12 -14.09 -53.03
N SER A 968 54.87 -13.72 -53.32
CA SER A 968 54.45 -13.25 -54.64
C SER A 968 55.16 -11.95 -55.05
N ALA A 969 56.03 -12.04 -56.07
CA ALA A 969 56.76 -10.91 -56.66
C ALA A 969 55.87 -9.91 -57.46
N LEU A 970 54.58 -9.87 -57.14
CA LEU A 970 53.56 -8.99 -57.69
C LEU A 970 52.93 -8.08 -56.62
N SER A 971 53.22 -8.32 -55.33
CA SER A 971 52.61 -7.64 -54.17
C SER A 971 53.65 -6.84 -53.38
N ALA A 972 53.19 -5.76 -52.74
CA ALA A 972 53.97 -4.96 -51.78
C ALA A 972 53.51 -5.15 -50.32
N GLY A 973 52.45 -5.94 -50.09
CA GLY A 973 51.95 -6.27 -48.75
C GLY A 973 52.88 -7.22 -47.99
N LEU A 974 52.75 -7.26 -46.68
CA LEU A 974 53.70 -7.96 -45.81
C LEU A 974 53.46 -9.48 -45.78
N TYR A 975 54.43 -10.26 -46.24
CA TYR A 975 54.50 -11.72 -46.10
C TYR A 975 55.57 -12.11 -45.08
N THR A 976 55.25 -13.05 -44.21
CA THR A 976 56.14 -13.56 -43.15
C THR A 976 56.18 -15.09 -43.17
N ALA A 977 56.99 -15.69 -42.31
CA ALA A 977 57.14 -17.14 -42.24
C ALA A 977 55.79 -17.84 -41.95
N ASN A 978 54.95 -17.29 -41.08
CA ASN A 978 53.72 -17.90 -40.56
C ASN A 978 52.43 -17.13 -40.88
N THR A 979 52.48 -15.84 -41.28
CA THR A 979 51.29 -15.06 -41.70
C THR A 979 51.43 -14.36 -43.06
N TRP A 980 50.35 -14.33 -43.84
CA TRP A 980 50.28 -13.72 -45.17
C TRP A 980 49.13 -12.70 -45.29
N CYS A 981 49.26 -11.73 -46.19
CA CYS A 981 48.18 -10.84 -46.64
C CYS A 981 47.34 -11.52 -47.75
N TYR A 982 46.05 -11.21 -47.84
CA TYR A 982 45.09 -11.91 -48.70
C TYR A 982 45.34 -11.74 -50.21
N GLU A 983 46.07 -12.71 -50.77
CA GLU A 983 46.62 -12.70 -52.13
C GLU A 983 45.62 -12.71 -53.30
N PHE A 984 44.31 -12.81 -53.04
CA PHE A 984 43.27 -12.90 -54.07
C PHE A 984 42.54 -11.58 -54.36
N ASN A 985 42.70 -10.55 -53.53
CA ASN A 985 42.08 -9.24 -53.79
C ASN A 985 42.87 -8.40 -54.80
N SER A 986 42.23 -7.38 -55.37
CA SER A 986 42.91 -6.53 -56.35
C SER A 986 43.97 -5.69 -55.65
N LEU A 987 45.24 -5.90 -55.99
CA LEU A 987 46.42 -5.25 -55.40
C LEU A 987 46.42 -3.73 -55.69
N LYS A 988 45.63 -2.99 -54.91
CA LYS A 988 45.41 -1.54 -55.01
C LYS A 988 45.49 -0.92 -53.63
N ASP A 989 46.10 0.25 -53.60
CA ASP A 989 46.10 1.22 -52.50
C ASP A 989 44.67 1.73 -52.23
N GLY A 990 44.34 2.03 -50.96
CA GLY A 990 43.05 2.59 -50.55
C GLY A 990 41.84 1.64 -50.67
N ILE A 991 41.96 0.37 -50.28
CA ILE A 991 40.82 -0.55 -50.15
C ILE A 991 40.23 -0.45 -48.74
N ALA A 992 38.90 -0.48 -48.61
CA ALA A 992 38.21 -0.42 -47.31
C ALA A 992 38.60 -1.59 -46.38
N LYS A 993 38.96 -1.28 -45.12
CA LYS A 993 39.60 -2.18 -44.13
C LYS A 993 38.95 -3.55 -43.86
N VAL A 994 37.69 -3.74 -44.27
CA VAL A 994 36.96 -5.03 -44.16
C VAL A 994 37.12 -5.93 -45.40
N ASN A 995 37.74 -5.41 -46.45
CA ASN A 995 38.07 -6.11 -47.70
C ASN A 995 39.59 -6.36 -47.84
N THR A 996 40.33 -6.13 -46.77
CA THR A 996 41.72 -6.53 -46.52
C THR A 996 41.70 -7.53 -45.38
N ASN A 997 42.62 -8.51 -45.39
CA ASN A 997 42.81 -9.41 -44.26
C ASN A 997 44.21 -10.03 -44.21
N ARG A 998 44.74 -10.16 -43.00
CA ARG A 998 45.91 -10.98 -42.66
C ARG A 998 45.46 -12.32 -42.11
N TYR A 999 46.12 -13.39 -42.55
CA TYR A 999 45.77 -14.74 -42.15
C TYR A 999 46.98 -15.61 -41.78
N THR A 1000 46.73 -16.61 -40.93
CA THR A 1000 47.73 -17.64 -40.63
C THR A 1000 47.86 -18.62 -41.80
N LYS A 1001 49.10 -18.85 -42.20
CA LYS A 1001 49.49 -19.51 -43.45
C LYS A 1001 48.99 -20.96 -43.54
N ASN A 1002 48.47 -21.31 -44.72
CA ASN A 1002 48.08 -22.67 -45.12
C ASN A 1002 46.99 -23.34 -44.25
N GLN A 1003 45.73 -23.21 -44.66
CA GLN A 1003 44.55 -23.85 -44.06
C GLN A 1003 44.46 -25.38 -44.28
N PHE A 1004 45.40 -25.98 -45.02
CA PHE A 1004 45.40 -27.42 -45.35
C PHE A 1004 46.36 -28.26 -44.49
N GLU A 1005 47.30 -27.62 -43.78
CA GLU A 1005 48.24 -28.30 -42.87
C GLU A 1005 47.64 -28.52 -41.47
N THR A 1006 48.02 -29.65 -40.85
CA THR A 1006 47.52 -30.11 -39.55
C THR A 1006 48.62 -30.16 -38.50
N ASN A 1007 48.24 -30.07 -37.23
CA ASN A 1007 49.13 -30.09 -36.05
C ASN A 1007 50.12 -28.89 -35.97
N ILE A 1008 49.77 -27.75 -36.58
CA ILE A 1008 50.49 -26.47 -36.41
C ILE A 1008 49.63 -25.56 -35.50
N PRO A 1009 50.18 -25.00 -34.41
CA PRO A 1009 49.47 -24.03 -33.58
C PRO A 1009 49.05 -22.80 -34.40
N ARG A 1010 47.77 -22.43 -34.36
CA ARG A 1010 47.28 -21.23 -35.05
C ARG A 1010 47.36 -20.03 -34.11
N HIS A 1011 48.37 -19.21 -34.33
CA HIS A 1011 48.60 -17.97 -33.63
C HIS A 1011 48.92 -16.82 -34.59
N LEU A 1012 48.51 -15.62 -34.20
CA LEU A 1012 48.74 -14.38 -34.92
C LEU A 1012 48.93 -13.30 -33.86
N ASP A 1013 50.04 -12.56 -33.93
CA ASP A 1013 50.56 -11.76 -32.82
C ASP A 1013 50.97 -10.36 -33.29
N TYR A 1014 50.51 -9.33 -32.58
CA TYR A 1014 50.89 -7.93 -32.78
C TYR A 1014 51.43 -7.33 -31.49
N SER A 1015 52.25 -6.29 -31.61
CA SER A 1015 52.85 -5.62 -30.46
C SER A 1015 52.89 -4.11 -30.69
N PHE A 1016 52.64 -3.34 -29.64
CA PHE A 1016 52.45 -1.88 -29.69
C PHE A 1016 53.14 -1.22 -28.50
N GLU A 1017 53.90 -0.15 -28.73
CA GLU A 1017 54.40 0.75 -27.69
C GLU A 1017 53.28 1.73 -27.32
N LEU A 1018 52.92 1.80 -26.03
CA LEU A 1018 51.76 2.51 -25.49
C LEU A 1018 52.08 2.97 -24.07
N GLU A 1019 51.65 4.17 -23.66
CA GLU A 1019 51.78 4.60 -22.26
C GLU A 1019 50.96 3.71 -21.31
N ASP A 1020 51.39 3.60 -20.04
CA ASP A 1020 50.67 2.84 -19.01
C ASP A 1020 49.27 3.43 -18.78
N GLY A 1021 48.23 2.61 -18.93
CA GLY A 1021 46.83 3.06 -18.96
C GLY A 1021 45.87 1.94 -19.37
N THR A 1022 44.63 2.29 -19.66
CA THR A 1022 43.59 1.36 -20.13
C THR A 1022 43.14 1.74 -21.52
N TYR A 1023 43.02 0.74 -22.40
CA TYR A 1023 42.68 0.93 -23.80
C TYR A 1023 41.56 -0.02 -24.20
N ILE A 1024 40.68 0.45 -25.07
CA ILE A 1024 39.75 -0.40 -25.80
C ILE A 1024 40.48 -0.89 -27.05
N VAL A 1025 40.44 -2.20 -27.26
CA VAL A 1025 41.05 -2.92 -28.37
C VAL A 1025 39.93 -3.52 -29.20
N GLU A 1026 39.80 -3.06 -30.44
CA GLU A 1026 38.91 -3.62 -31.44
C GLU A 1026 39.74 -4.46 -32.42
N ILE A 1027 39.26 -5.65 -32.77
CA ILE A 1027 39.82 -6.48 -33.83
C ILE A 1027 38.68 -6.94 -34.75
N GLY A 1028 38.76 -6.57 -36.03
CA GLY A 1028 37.86 -7.09 -37.06
C GLY A 1028 38.30 -8.46 -37.56
N PHE A 1029 37.34 -9.34 -37.85
CA PHE A 1029 37.56 -10.70 -38.33
C PHE A 1029 36.74 -11.00 -39.59
N THR A 1030 37.11 -12.05 -40.30
CA THR A 1030 36.35 -12.57 -41.45
C THR A 1030 36.56 -14.08 -41.58
N ASP A 1031 35.62 -14.83 -42.14
CA ASP A 1031 35.78 -16.27 -42.41
C ASP A 1031 35.62 -16.63 -43.90
N PRO A 1032 36.54 -16.17 -44.78
CA PRO A 1032 36.45 -16.33 -46.24
C PRO A 1032 36.57 -17.78 -46.71
N TRP A 1033 36.81 -18.74 -45.81
CA TRP A 1033 37.05 -20.16 -46.12
C TRP A 1033 36.23 -21.14 -45.27
N GLY A 1034 35.38 -20.66 -44.35
CA GLY A 1034 34.60 -21.52 -43.44
C GLY A 1034 35.48 -22.32 -42.47
N CYS A 1035 36.60 -21.74 -42.02
CA CYS A 1035 37.63 -22.43 -41.23
C CYS A 1035 38.47 -21.53 -40.29
N SER A 1036 38.03 -20.29 -40.04
CA SER A 1036 38.60 -19.39 -39.03
C SER A 1036 37.48 -18.72 -38.22
N ARG A 1037 36.72 -19.52 -37.46
CA ARG A 1037 35.42 -19.14 -36.92
C ARG A 1037 35.43 -18.77 -35.44
N ASN A 1038 36.35 -19.35 -34.65
CA ASN A 1038 36.39 -19.28 -33.19
C ASN A 1038 37.77 -18.82 -32.63
N PRO A 1039 38.26 -17.62 -32.92
CA PRO A 1039 39.45 -17.06 -32.27
C PRO A 1039 39.19 -16.66 -30.81
N SER A 1040 40.22 -16.78 -29.98
CA SER A 1040 40.30 -16.14 -28.65
C SER A 1040 41.42 -15.10 -28.68
N ILE A 1041 41.17 -13.94 -28.07
CA ILE A 1041 42.04 -12.77 -28.07
C ILE A 1041 42.57 -12.56 -26.66
N TYR A 1042 43.89 -12.47 -26.53
CA TYR A 1042 44.57 -12.22 -25.27
C TYR A 1042 45.45 -10.99 -25.38
N ALA A 1043 45.63 -10.27 -24.28
CA ALA A 1043 46.81 -9.44 -24.08
C ALA A 1043 47.84 -10.23 -23.24
N TYR A 1044 49.12 -10.17 -23.62
CA TYR A 1044 50.26 -10.79 -22.90
C TYR A 1044 50.12 -12.31 -22.66
N LYS A 1045 49.74 -13.08 -23.69
CA LYS A 1045 49.61 -14.53 -23.60
C LYS A 1045 50.93 -15.17 -23.12
N ASP A 1046 50.80 -16.09 -22.18
CA ASP A 1046 51.87 -16.84 -21.51
C ASP A 1046 52.83 -15.97 -20.65
N ALA A 1047 52.46 -14.72 -20.37
CA ALA A 1047 53.13 -13.83 -19.42
C ALA A 1047 52.42 -13.79 -18.05
N ALA A 1048 53.07 -13.20 -17.05
CA ALA A 1048 52.53 -13.07 -15.68
C ALA A 1048 51.36 -12.08 -15.55
N ASN A 1049 51.06 -11.32 -16.60
CA ASN A 1049 50.01 -10.30 -16.70
C ASN A 1049 49.02 -10.59 -17.86
N GLU A 1050 48.88 -11.88 -18.23
CA GLU A 1050 47.92 -12.34 -19.25
C GLU A 1050 46.49 -11.88 -18.92
N GLN A 1051 45.83 -11.26 -19.91
CA GLN A 1051 44.43 -10.85 -19.86
C GLN A 1051 43.70 -11.50 -21.04
N LEU A 1052 42.65 -12.27 -20.76
CA LEU A 1052 41.74 -12.79 -21.80
C LEU A 1052 40.77 -11.68 -22.17
N LEU A 1053 40.87 -11.14 -23.38
CA LEU A 1053 40.04 -10.03 -23.84
C LEU A 1053 38.71 -10.53 -24.40
N VAL A 1054 38.74 -11.57 -25.25
CA VAL A 1054 37.56 -12.21 -25.83
C VAL A 1054 37.83 -13.72 -25.98
N LYS A 1055 36.84 -14.56 -25.64
CA LYS A 1055 36.96 -16.04 -25.65
C LYS A 1055 36.04 -16.64 -26.70
N ASN A 1056 36.59 -17.46 -27.60
CA ASN A 1056 35.86 -18.16 -28.68
C ASN A 1056 34.87 -17.23 -29.41
N PHE A 1057 35.35 -16.07 -29.86
CA PHE A 1057 34.55 -15.07 -30.58
C PHE A 1057 33.91 -15.71 -31.82
N ASP A 1058 32.62 -15.46 -32.06
CA ASP A 1058 31.97 -15.86 -33.30
C ASP A 1058 32.27 -14.83 -34.39
N VAL A 1059 33.08 -15.23 -35.38
CA VAL A 1059 33.51 -14.35 -36.47
C VAL A 1059 32.36 -13.85 -37.38
N LEU A 1060 31.14 -14.38 -37.29
CA LEU A 1060 29.97 -13.77 -37.95
C LEU A 1060 29.41 -12.53 -37.24
N ASP A 1061 29.81 -12.26 -36.01
CA ASP A 1061 29.52 -10.97 -35.35
C ASP A 1061 30.58 -9.89 -35.75
N GLU A 1062 31.48 -10.23 -36.69
CA GLU A 1062 32.47 -9.44 -37.46
C GLU A 1062 33.54 -8.65 -36.68
N ILE A 1063 33.18 -8.01 -35.56
CA ILE A 1063 34.07 -7.15 -34.78
C ILE A 1063 34.10 -7.62 -33.32
N ALA A 1064 35.31 -7.89 -32.81
CA ALA A 1064 35.53 -8.25 -31.42
C ALA A 1064 36.17 -7.09 -30.65
N THR A 1065 35.49 -6.62 -29.61
CA THR A 1065 35.97 -5.51 -28.76
C THR A 1065 36.30 -6.02 -27.36
N GLY A 1066 37.45 -5.62 -26.81
CA GLY A 1066 37.88 -5.98 -25.46
C GLY A 1066 38.73 -4.89 -24.80
N ARG A 1067 38.80 -4.92 -23.45
CA ARG A 1067 39.46 -3.88 -22.64
C ARG A 1067 40.81 -4.38 -22.13
N ALA A 1068 41.90 -3.75 -22.55
CA ALA A 1068 43.27 -4.14 -22.19
C ALA A 1068 43.91 -3.12 -21.24
N THR A 1069 44.48 -3.59 -20.14
CA THR A 1069 45.28 -2.78 -19.21
C THR A 1069 46.76 -2.89 -19.57
N VAL A 1070 47.40 -1.76 -19.84
CA VAL A 1070 48.82 -1.64 -20.23
C VAL A 1070 49.67 -1.23 -19.03
N THR A 1071 50.76 -1.96 -18.82
CA THR A 1071 51.76 -1.68 -17.80
C THR A 1071 53.16 -2.01 -18.31
N GLY A 1072 54.13 -1.12 -18.10
CA GLY A 1072 55.48 -1.26 -18.64
C GLY A 1072 55.69 -0.73 -20.06
N GLY A 1073 54.83 0.15 -20.56
CA GLY A 1073 55.02 0.90 -21.81
C GLY A 1073 54.70 0.14 -23.11
N LYS A 1074 53.98 -0.98 -23.04
CA LYS A 1074 53.83 -1.91 -24.17
C LYS A 1074 52.60 -2.80 -24.04
N LEU A 1075 51.91 -3.06 -25.14
CA LEU A 1075 50.85 -4.07 -25.29
C LEU A 1075 51.29 -5.16 -26.27
N ASP A 1076 51.09 -6.42 -25.89
CA ASP A 1076 51.19 -7.57 -26.81
C ASP A 1076 49.79 -8.14 -27.01
N LEU A 1077 49.29 -8.15 -28.25
CA LEU A 1077 48.02 -8.77 -28.63
C LEU A 1077 48.27 -10.13 -29.27
N ASN A 1078 47.61 -11.15 -28.73
CA ASN A 1078 47.90 -12.54 -29.02
C ASN A 1078 46.60 -13.29 -29.36
N ILE A 1079 46.34 -13.49 -30.65
CA ILE A 1079 45.14 -14.18 -31.14
C ILE A 1079 45.47 -15.67 -31.29
N ARG A 1080 44.60 -16.56 -30.77
CA ARG A 1080 44.77 -18.02 -30.74
C ARG A 1080 43.50 -18.72 -31.18
N THR A 1081 43.59 -19.86 -31.87
CA THR A 1081 42.41 -20.71 -32.14
C THR A 1081 42.77 -22.20 -32.26
N ALA A 1082 41.76 -23.06 -32.11
CA ALA A 1082 41.81 -24.47 -32.47
C ALA A 1082 41.37 -24.72 -33.93
N ASP A 1083 40.81 -23.71 -34.60
CA ASP A 1083 40.41 -23.77 -36.02
C ASP A 1083 41.62 -23.82 -36.96
N LYS A 1084 41.38 -23.95 -38.27
CA LYS A 1084 42.45 -24.20 -39.27
C LYS A 1084 43.19 -22.95 -39.72
N ALA A 1085 42.58 -21.77 -39.51
CA ALA A 1085 43.18 -20.48 -39.78
C ALA A 1085 42.70 -19.44 -38.75
N ILE A 1086 43.39 -18.30 -38.73
CA ILE A 1086 42.89 -17.03 -38.18
C ILE A 1086 42.88 -16.07 -39.38
N ASN A 1087 41.88 -15.19 -39.46
CA ASN A 1087 41.75 -14.12 -40.44
C ASN A 1087 41.33 -12.86 -39.68
N ILE A 1088 42.17 -11.82 -39.66
CA ILE A 1088 41.80 -10.49 -39.12
C ILE A 1088 41.82 -9.45 -40.23
N THR A 1089 40.88 -8.52 -40.19
CA THR A 1089 40.71 -7.44 -41.17
C THR A 1089 41.39 -6.15 -40.73
N HIS A 1090 41.23 -5.79 -39.45
CA HIS A 1090 41.80 -4.56 -38.88
C HIS A 1090 42.00 -4.67 -37.36
N ILE A 1091 42.81 -3.77 -36.79
CA ILE A 1091 42.93 -3.56 -35.34
C ILE A 1091 42.80 -2.05 -35.06
N VAL A 1092 41.96 -1.68 -34.08
CA VAL A 1092 41.88 -0.31 -33.56
C VAL A 1092 42.23 -0.32 -32.07
N ILE A 1093 43.01 0.68 -31.62
CA ILE A 1093 43.31 0.87 -30.20
C ILE A 1093 42.98 2.31 -29.83
N THR A 1094 42.06 2.50 -28.89
CA THR A 1094 41.63 3.81 -28.38
C THR A 1094 41.89 3.96 -26.88
N ALA A 1095 42.36 5.12 -26.43
CA ALA A 1095 42.62 5.42 -25.03
C ALA A 1095 41.32 5.71 -24.25
N GLU A 1096 41.20 5.16 -23.04
CA GLU A 1096 40.05 5.35 -22.16
C GLU A 1096 40.31 6.46 -21.13
N GLU A 1097 39.32 7.34 -20.89
CA GLU A 1097 39.43 8.36 -19.84
C GLU A 1097 39.28 7.75 -18.43
N THR A 1098 40.23 8.05 -17.55
CA THR A 1098 40.30 7.50 -16.19
C THR A 1098 39.25 8.15 -15.27
N GLY A 1099 37.99 7.68 -15.31
CA GLY A 1099 36.87 8.41 -14.69
C GLY A 1099 35.65 7.63 -14.16
N ALA A 1100 35.63 6.28 -14.14
CA ALA A 1100 34.50 5.52 -13.59
C ALA A 1100 34.92 4.24 -12.85
N ALA A 1101 34.14 3.82 -11.86
CA ALA A 1101 34.33 2.56 -11.14
C ALA A 1101 33.62 1.40 -11.84
N VAL A 1102 34.27 0.24 -11.92
CA VAL A 1102 33.77 -0.96 -12.62
C VAL A 1102 33.06 -1.87 -11.62
N ALA A 1103 31.90 -2.41 -12.00
CA ALA A 1103 31.23 -3.51 -11.30
C ALA A 1103 31.65 -4.85 -11.94
N ASP A 1104 31.84 -5.89 -11.11
CA ASP A 1104 32.34 -7.19 -11.57
C ASP A 1104 31.30 -7.94 -12.42
N TYR A 1105 31.64 -8.22 -13.68
CA TYR A 1105 30.86 -9.09 -14.56
C TYR A 1105 31.13 -10.57 -14.23
N ILE A 1106 30.14 -11.25 -13.62
CA ILE A 1106 30.16 -12.70 -13.42
C ILE A 1106 29.44 -13.37 -14.59
N TYR A 1107 30.18 -14.08 -15.45
CA TYR A 1107 29.61 -15.02 -16.40
C TYR A 1107 29.43 -16.40 -15.76
N LEU A 1108 28.19 -16.87 -15.65
CA LEU A 1108 27.88 -18.26 -15.29
C LEU A 1108 28.16 -19.19 -16.49
N SER A 1109 29.23 -19.97 -16.41
CA SER A 1109 29.46 -21.09 -17.34
C SER A 1109 28.93 -22.40 -16.75
N GLY A 1110 27.95 -23.02 -17.41
CA GLY A 1110 27.46 -24.33 -17.01
C GLY A 1110 28.49 -25.45 -17.16
N GLU A 1111 28.57 -26.36 -16.19
CA GLU A 1111 29.28 -27.64 -16.29
C GLU A 1111 28.27 -28.78 -16.49
N GLU A 1112 28.50 -29.65 -17.48
CA GLU A 1112 27.81 -30.95 -17.54
C GLU A 1112 28.51 -31.98 -16.62
N PRO A 1113 27.75 -32.85 -15.92
CA PRO A 1113 28.33 -33.80 -14.97
C PRO A 1113 29.07 -34.97 -15.64
N ALA A 1114 30.33 -35.18 -15.26
CA ALA A 1114 31.20 -36.20 -15.84
C ALA A 1114 30.82 -37.65 -15.44
N VAL A 1115 30.67 -38.54 -16.43
CA VAL A 1115 30.43 -39.98 -16.22
C VAL A 1115 31.73 -40.71 -15.89
N PRO A 1116 31.86 -41.39 -14.74
CA PRO A 1116 33.10 -42.07 -14.35
C PRO A 1116 33.28 -43.42 -15.06
N LYS A 1117 34.52 -43.71 -15.50
CA LYS A 1117 34.97 -45.06 -15.87
C LYS A 1117 36.22 -45.47 -15.09
N LYS A 1118 36.30 -46.76 -14.77
CA LYS A 1118 37.32 -47.40 -13.93
C LYS A 1118 38.71 -47.40 -14.57
N GLU A 1119 39.74 -47.48 -13.73
CA GLU A 1119 40.63 -48.65 -13.76
C GLU A 1119 41.21 -48.99 -12.37
N ASP A 1120 41.83 -50.18 -12.24
CA ASP A 1120 42.09 -50.88 -10.96
C ASP A 1120 43.55 -50.84 -10.45
N LYS A 1121 43.71 -51.26 -9.17
CA LYS A 1121 44.94 -51.56 -8.38
C LYS A 1121 45.49 -50.34 -7.62
N GLY A 1122 45.94 -50.43 -6.36
CA GLY A 1122 46.33 -51.56 -5.49
C GLY A 1122 47.56 -51.10 -4.67
N ASP A 1123 47.86 -51.53 -3.44
CA ASP A 1123 47.48 -52.73 -2.67
C ASP A 1123 47.58 -52.44 -1.14
N ALA A 1124 47.10 -53.35 -0.28
CA ALA A 1124 47.23 -53.54 1.20
C ALA A 1124 47.75 -52.38 2.13
N THR A 1125 47.23 -52.16 3.35
CA THR A 1125 47.01 -53.15 4.46
C THR A 1125 45.97 -52.72 5.52
N ASP A 1126 45.26 -53.69 6.13
CA ASP A 1126 44.53 -53.61 7.42
C ASP A 1126 45.54 -53.46 8.62
N ALA A 1127 45.25 -53.11 9.88
CA ALA A 1127 44.04 -53.09 10.75
C ALA A 1127 44.26 -52.12 11.96
N THR A 1128 43.43 -51.91 13.01
CA THR A 1128 42.19 -52.55 13.55
C THR A 1128 41.45 -51.59 14.53
N THR A 1129 40.20 -51.91 14.93
CA THR A 1129 39.42 -51.43 16.14
C THR A 1129 39.00 -49.94 16.23
N GLY A 1130 37.78 -49.57 16.68
CA GLY A 1130 36.55 -50.35 16.95
C GLY A 1130 35.46 -49.60 17.77
N ASN A 1131 34.16 -49.87 17.50
CA ASN A 1131 32.91 -49.61 18.26
C ASN A 1131 32.54 -48.12 18.61
N VAL A 1132 31.47 -47.45 18.12
CA VAL A 1132 29.98 -47.69 18.17
C VAL A 1132 29.45 -47.91 19.62
N PRO A 1133 28.36 -47.26 20.13
CA PRO A 1133 27.17 -46.66 19.47
C PRO A 1133 26.71 -45.23 19.92
N GLU A 1134 25.47 -44.89 19.52
CA GLU A 1134 24.72 -43.61 19.49
C GLU A 1134 23.87 -43.24 20.76
N GLU A 1135 22.97 -42.27 20.58
CA GLU A 1135 21.75 -41.89 21.33
C GLU A 1135 21.81 -41.16 22.69
N SER A 1136 21.09 -40.02 22.80
CA SER A 1136 19.82 -39.90 23.57
C SER A 1136 19.32 -38.43 23.64
N THR A 1137 18.12 -38.20 24.21
CA THR A 1137 17.33 -36.96 24.08
C THR A 1137 16.89 -36.33 25.42
N THR A 1138 16.21 -35.17 25.33
CA THR A 1138 15.17 -34.62 26.24
C THR A 1138 15.51 -34.01 27.62
N ALA A 1139 15.22 -32.71 27.71
CA ALA A 1139 14.37 -32.02 28.71
C ALA A 1139 14.90 -31.60 30.12
N ALA A 1140 14.16 -30.61 30.67
CA ALA A 1140 14.06 -30.11 32.06
C ALA A 1140 14.92 -28.91 32.53
N GLU A 1141 14.22 -27.84 32.92
CA GLU A 1141 14.58 -26.82 33.94
C GLU A 1141 14.60 -27.44 35.37
N PRO A 1142 15.06 -26.79 36.48
CA PRO A 1142 15.07 -25.32 36.72
C PRO A 1142 16.18 -24.70 37.62
N ASP A 1143 16.08 -23.35 37.75
CA ASP A 1143 16.30 -22.50 38.94
C ASP A 1143 17.70 -22.12 39.50
N ALA A 1144 17.70 -20.96 40.19
CA ALA A 1144 18.59 -20.48 41.28
C ALA A 1144 20.09 -20.10 41.06
N ASP A 1145 20.33 -18.82 40.71
CA ASP A 1145 21.01 -17.78 41.54
C ASP A 1145 22.51 -17.89 42.02
N VAL A 1146 23.03 -16.75 42.51
CA VAL A 1146 24.18 -16.53 43.44
C VAL A 1146 25.59 -16.21 42.86
N SER A 1147 25.73 -14.96 42.37
CA SER A 1147 26.85 -14.01 42.67
C SER A 1147 28.26 -14.22 42.07
N GLY A 1148 29.10 -13.16 42.04
CA GLY A 1148 30.48 -13.29 41.48
C GLY A 1148 31.62 -12.31 41.81
N LYS A 1149 31.44 -10.97 41.81
CA LYS A 1149 32.47 -9.91 42.06
C LYS A 1149 33.58 -9.71 40.97
N ASP A 1150 33.89 -8.48 40.51
CA ASP A 1150 34.64 -7.33 41.13
C ASP A 1150 36.18 -7.53 41.04
N VAL A 1151 37.09 -6.59 40.70
CA VAL A 1151 37.10 -5.10 40.75
C VAL A 1151 38.08 -4.47 39.71
N THR A 1152 37.94 -3.15 39.45
CA THR A 1152 38.90 -2.11 38.96
C THR A 1152 38.84 -1.66 37.48
N GLY A 1153 38.90 -0.35 37.15
CA GLY A 1153 38.97 0.84 38.04
C GLY A 1153 38.81 2.23 37.37
N ASP A 1154 38.58 3.25 38.20
CA ASP A 1154 38.26 4.68 37.98
C ASP A 1154 38.84 5.46 36.77
N ASN A 1155 38.06 6.39 36.17
CA ASN A 1155 38.02 7.81 36.63
C ASN A 1155 36.96 8.73 35.92
N LYS A 1156 36.09 9.34 36.75
CA LYS A 1156 35.60 10.76 36.73
C LYS A 1156 34.95 11.44 35.49
N LYS A 1157 33.65 11.75 35.66
CA LYS A 1157 32.92 12.94 35.11
C LYS A 1157 33.24 14.22 35.96
N PRO A 1158 32.62 15.43 35.84
CA PRO A 1158 31.54 15.91 34.93
C PRO A 1158 31.73 17.33 34.33
N GLY A 1159 30.76 17.81 33.52
CA GLY A 1159 30.62 19.22 33.14
C GLY A 1159 29.40 19.52 32.24
N LEU A 1160 28.59 20.52 32.60
CA LEU A 1160 27.40 21.04 31.89
C LEU A 1160 27.59 22.55 31.65
N ILE A 1161 27.08 23.17 30.56
CA ILE A 1161 26.61 24.59 30.51
C ILE A 1161 25.95 24.97 29.16
N VAL A 1162 25.26 26.12 29.15
CA VAL A 1162 24.29 26.64 28.16
C VAL A 1162 24.80 27.92 27.44
N GLY A 1163 24.36 28.17 26.20
CA GLY A 1163 24.36 29.48 25.50
C GLY A 1163 23.96 29.33 24.02
N ILE A 1164 22.99 30.01 23.37
CA ILE A 1164 22.30 31.32 23.47
C ILE A 1164 22.91 32.46 22.61
N ALA A 1165 22.19 32.76 21.51
CA ALA A 1165 21.93 34.06 20.86
C ALA A 1165 22.90 34.75 19.86
N VAL A 1166 22.38 34.88 18.63
CA VAL A 1166 22.18 36.12 17.83
C VAL A 1166 23.39 36.86 17.21
N ALA A 1167 23.42 36.86 15.87
CA ALA A 1167 23.91 37.97 15.03
C ALA A 1167 23.02 38.12 13.77
N VAL A 1168 23.05 39.29 13.11
CA VAL A 1168 21.88 39.87 12.41
C VAL A 1168 22.23 40.72 11.16
N ALA A 1169 21.35 40.70 10.12
CA ALA A 1169 21.24 41.64 8.97
C ALA A 1169 22.42 41.70 7.95
N ALA A 1170 22.33 42.14 6.68
CA ALA A 1170 21.29 42.29 5.63
C ALA A 1170 22.04 42.70 4.29
N VAL A 1171 21.52 43.19 3.14
CA VAL A 1171 20.21 43.72 2.70
C VAL A 1171 20.10 43.77 1.14
N VAL A 1172 18.89 43.60 0.58
CA VAL A 1172 18.32 44.14 -0.70
C VAL A 1172 19.15 44.17 -2.02
N ALA A 1173 18.64 43.51 -3.09
CA ALA A 1173 18.09 44.12 -4.32
C ALA A 1173 17.88 43.13 -5.49
N GLY A 1174 16.71 43.12 -6.15
CA GLY A 1174 16.49 42.39 -7.42
C GLY A 1174 15.03 42.11 -7.78
N ILE A 1175 14.36 43.04 -8.48
CA ILE A 1175 12.96 42.88 -8.94
C ILE A 1175 12.95 42.57 -10.45
N GLY A 1176 12.29 41.48 -10.86
CA GLY A 1176 12.11 41.09 -12.27
C GLY A 1176 10.82 40.27 -12.46
N ALA A 1177 9.91 40.76 -13.29
CA ALA A 1177 8.48 40.43 -13.20
C ALA A 1177 7.96 39.41 -14.25
N ILE A 1178 7.17 38.44 -13.78
CA ILE A 1178 5.93 37.84 -14.37
C ILE A 1178 6.02 37.21 -15.79
N ILE A 1179 5.54 35.96 -15.95
CA ILE A 1179 4.43 35.52 -16.85
C ILE A 1179 4.23 33.98 -16.85
N PHE A 1180 2.99 33.56 -16.59
CA PHE A 1180 2.27 32.30 -16.93
C PHE A 1180 3.00 31.12 -17.63
N LYS A 1181 2.72 29.91 -17.11
CA LYS A 1181 1.63 29.08 -17.66
C LYS A 1181 1.11 27.98 -16.70
N LYS A 1182 -0.22 27.82 -16.65
CA LYS A 1182 -0.88 26.55 -16.25
C LYS A 1182 -0.92 25.59 -17.45
N ARG A 1183 -0.79 24.29 -17.18
CA ARG A 1183 -1.43 23.10 -17.80
C ARG A 1183 -0.50 21.89 -17.72
N LYS A 1184 -1.01 20.66 -17.68
CA LYS A 1184 -2.44 20.30 -17.83
C LYS A 1184 -3.07 19.92 -16.50
#